data_AF-A0A1U7CSS4-F1
#
_entry.id   AF-A0A1U7CSS4-F1
#
_cell.length_a   1.000
_cell.length_b   1.000
_cell.length_c   1.000
_cell.angle_alpha   90.00
_cell.angle_beta   90.00
_cell.angle_gamma   90.00
#
_symmetry.space_group_name_H-M   'P 1'
#
loop_
_entity.id
_entity.type
_entity.pdbx_description
1 polymer ?
#
loop_
_entity_poly.entity_id
_entity_poly.type
_entity_poly.pdbx_seq_one_letter_code
_entity_poly.pdbx_strand_id
1 'polypeptide(L)'
;MKASRSAIALVASTLAVPAIVFAAYCQEQGKSPASPRWSPEQLHAWIQGEFQRTPDVAALIRDVIATDGEYYDARSAGRADAEPAVKAIATRKDQLMAKYFALWTERYDEIRRRAPAEVIAEAPRDLELEARIQSLFKADSIVSALVQSIVAVDQDIDRLANEGRGHADAAFKAAAELKSDLTAKYNTLWNERYAELRRRVLANIKEGAPDDLEGKITSEFQRDPALGRLIWDVQAADRDVVEARRAGRGRLDPALAAAEKRQDELWTKYHAAWSEHYDEFRRRILTGADEFAPWRVDARIGQDFANAPDVAPLMEEMSATDLETAKVQDGPARKALERRKAELSAKYNALWTERYPGLRKQAVVELQNTFVPPHPQQPEAKHAPAAPERGRQAPKVGRAFTKMAIAPGSPEPYLFTPIPETIAARVSGAARDERSEPIAKAKVTLYAVTREGVKPAATTTTDAEGGYDFRGIHLPVLTSSKLLPNQAMPPHIRFLVSGEAPGKGIAWGRGLSMWQFNPENLDENGGQGHLFLQSNVTLDLKFGKAAALHGRIVDERGEPIPGAKVRVVNHAEIDADGREAGNIDDLEWNVLPDGLGRSQTGADGGFRIEGLTERFCYSLVVTRPESTRTEFSLFAATVDGPDQDHKPTSVGSIFLGTHQARTSPVTITVPKLRPIDVLVLADDDGKPVAGAHIQMRAELGASESGDTDDAGKIRLHSPPGEHVYLISNPPARSRYLPTYQDPIDVKPGETPSPLEIRQKVGAELIIEAVETGTGKPMPDVFFWWTAEGPPDEKSRSAEDVSTVLRTAWTDEKGELHATVAPAPGRRYRFHFGGMREPVTSWFDPFAARTYGYEASPAQSEPVELAPGKPTRLRFELRKGPPDPNPYRPRVRQPAP
;
A
#
# COMPACT_ATOMS: atom_id res chain seq x y z
N MET A 1 51.35 -15.57 -8.77
CA MET A 1 50.84 -14.19 -8.86
C MET A 1 50.76 -13.62 -7.45
N LYS A 2 51.41 -12.49 -7.18
CA LYS A 2 51.44 -11.87 -5.83
C LYS A 2 50.11 -11.14 -5.60
N ALA A 3 49.34 -11.59 -4.62
CA ALA A 3 48.10 -10.91 -4.20
C ALA A 3 48.44 -9.56 -3.53
N SER A 4 47.65 -8.56 -3.87
CA SER A 4 47.81 -7.17 -3.43
C SER A 4 47.45 -7.00 -1.95
N ARG A 5 48.32 -6.32 -1.20
CA ARG A 5 48.13 -5.92 0.21
C ARG A 5 46.95 -4.94 0.42
N SER A 6 46.25 -4.53 -0.63
CA SER A 6 45.18 -3.52 -0.58
C SER A 6 43.84 -4.00 0.01
N ALA A 7 43.52 -5.29 -0.01
CA ALA A 7 42.23 -5.80 0.50
C ALA A 7 42.19 -5.88 2.04
N ILE A 8 43.32 -6.24 2.67
CA ILE A 8 43.47 -6.26 4.14
C ILE A 8 43.45 -4.83 4.71
N ALA A 9 43.94 -3.85 3.94
CA ALA A 9 43.90 -2.45 4.33
C ALA A 9 42.46 -1.87 4.35
N LEU A 10 41.53 -2.39 3.55
CA LEU A 10 40.16 -1.86 3.42
C LEU A 10 39.23 -2.29 4.59
N VAL A 11 39.42 -3.51 5.11
CA VAL A 11 38.67 -4.04 6.26
C VAL A 11 39.24 -3.51 7.59
N ALA A 12 40.56 -3.29 7.67
CA ALA A 12 41.17 -2.64 8.83
C ALA A 12 40.85 -1.14 8.92
N SER A 13 40.65 -0.45 7.79
CA SER A 13 40.33 0.98 7.76
C SER A 13 38.87 1.30 8.08
N THR A 14 37.93 0.38 7.84
CA THR A 14 36.50 0.56 8.22
C THR A 14 36.27 0.45 9.74
N LEU A 15 37.18 -0.19 10.49
CA LEU A 15 37.08 -0.33 11.94
C LEU A 15 38.02 0.59 12.74
N ALA A 16 39.18 0.99 12.19
CA ALA A 16 40.18 1.77 12.94
C ALA A 16 40.08 3.30 12.76
N VAL A 17 39.53 3.79 11.64
CA VAL A 17 39.51 5.23 11.30
C VAL A 17 38.64 6.07 12.25
N PRO A 18 37.46 5.63 12.74
CA PRO A 18 36.67 6.41 13.71
C PRO A 18 37.37 6.62 15.05
N ALA A 19 38.16 5.64 15.51
CA ALA A 19 38.87 5.70 16.79
C ALA A 19 40.08 6.65 16.75
N ILE A 20 40.78 6.74 15.61
CA ILE A 20 41.94 7.63 15.42
C ILE A 20 41.49 9.10 15.28
N VAL A 21 40.37 9.35 14.59
CA VAL A 21 39.76 10.68 14.48
C VAL A 21 39.29 11.19 15.85
N PHE A 22 38.76 10.31 16.70
CA PHE A 22 38.34 10.66 18.06
C PHE A 22 39.53 10.97 19.00
N ALA A 23 40.62 10.21 18.91
CA ALA A 23 41.83 10.46 19.71
C ALA A 23 42.53 11.79 19.35
N ALA A 24 42.53 12.16 18.07
CA ALA A 24 43.06 13.45 17.61
C ALA A 24 42.16 14.63 18.04
N TYR A 25 40.84 14.46 18.06
CA TYR A 25 39.89 15.50 18.48
C TYR A 25 39.95 15.82 19.99
N CYS A 26 40.29 14.83 20.83
CA CYS A 26 40.39 15.03 22.28
C CYS A 26 41.71 15.69 22.76
N GLN A 27 42.76 15.74 21.92
CA GLN A 27 44.06 16.31 22.32
C GLN A 27 44.17 17.83 22.17
N GLU A 28 43.22 18.49 21.48
CA GLU A 28 43.35 19.93 21.14
C GLU A 28 42.61 20.92 22.07
N GLN A 29 41.83 20.48 23.05
CA GLN A 29 41.06 21.40 23.91
C GLN A 29 41.61 21.53 25.33
N GLY A 30 42.78 22.16 25.44
CA GLY A 30 43.26 22.72 26.70
C GLY A 30 42.65 24.09 26.97
N LYS A 31 41.42 24.13 27.51
CA LYS A 31 40.81 25.18 28.36
C LYS A 31 39.32 24.89 28.50
N SER A 32 38.85 24.64 29.71
CA SER A 32 37.45 24.30 30.03
C SER A 32 36.42 25.28 29.46
N PRO A 33 35.40 24.76 28.75
CA PRO A 33 34.02 25.19 28.93
C PRO A 33 33.12 23.96 29.16
N ALA A 34 31.82 24.19 29.43
CA ALA A 34 30.82 23.16 29.73
C ALA A 34 30.92 21.91 28.83
N SER A 35 30.89 20.72 29.45
CA SER A 35 31.01 19.43 28.78
C SER A 35 30.05 19.31 27.58
N PRO A 36 30.54 19.02 26.36
CA PRO A 36 29.67 18.89 25.20
C PRO A 36 28.78 17.65 25.37
N ARG A 37 27.46 17.85 25.20
CA ARG A 37 26.47 16.76 25.15
C ARG A 37 26.77 15.86 23.95
N TRP A 38 26.68 14.55 24.14
CA TRP A 38 26.91 13.57 23.08
C TRP A 38 25.66 13.46 22.20
N SER A 39 25.84 13.47 20.88
CA SER A 39 24.78 13.06 19.95
C SER A 39 24.46 11.56 20.12
N PRO A 40 23.29 11.07 19.66
CA PRO A 40 22.98 9.64 19.66
C PRO A 40 24.07 8.79 18.98
N GLU A 41 24.71 9.30 17.92
CA GLU A 41 25.82 8.63 17.25
C GLU A 41 27.08 8.62 18.10
N GLN A 42 27.36 9.71 18.84
CA GLN A 42 28.49 9.75 19.78
C GLN A 42 28.27 8.83 20.98
N LEU A 43 27.03 8.75 21.50
CA LEU A 43 26.66 7.82 22.55
C LEU A 43 26.73 6.38 22.05
N HIS A 44 26.21 6.09 20.86
CA HIS A 44 26.28 4.75 20.27
C HIS A 44 27.73 4.36 19.97
N ALA A 45 28.53 5.24 19.38
CA ALA A 45 29.95 5.02 19.12
C ALA A 45 30.75 4.84 20.44
N TRP A 46 30.37 5.55 21.51
CA TRP A 46 30.97 5.34 22.82
C TRP A 46 30.54 3.99 23.43
N ILE A 47 29.26 3.64 23.40
CA ILE A 47 28.75 2.34 23.88
C ILE A 47 29.45 1.21 23.10
N GLN A 48 29.57 1.34 21.79
CA GLN A 48 30.28 0.40 20.94
C GLN A 48 31.77 0.34 21.28
N GLY A 49 32.42 1.48 21.50
CA GLY A 49 33.82 1.55 21.92
C GLY A 49 34.07 0.90 23.28
N GLU A 50 33.21 1.14 24.27
CA GLU A 50 33.29 0.51 25.60
C GLU A 50 32.99 -0.99 25.54
N PHE A 51 31.99 -1.40 24.75
CA PHE A 51 31.71 -2.80 24.49
C PHE A 51 32.95 -3.50 23.92
N GLN A 52 33.54 -2.94 22.86
CA GLN A 52 34.73 -3.50 22.20
C GLN A 52 35.98 -3.52 23.08
N ARG A 53 36.08 -2.62 24.08
CA ARG A 53 37.18 -2.60 25.07
C ARG A 53 37.02 -3.63 26.19
N THR A 54 35.83 -4.20 26.36
CA THR A 54 35.59 -5.20 27.40
C THR A 54 36.45 -6.44 27.08
N PRO A 55 37.29 -6.96 28.00
CA PRO A 55 38.34 -7.93 27.66
C PRO A 55 37.86 -9.22 26.97
N ASP A 56 36.67 -9.71 27.33
CA ASP A 56 36.02 -10.89 26.75
C ASP A 56 35.47 -10.61 25.34
N VAL A 57 34.84 -9.47 25.12
CA VAL A 57 34.39 -9.00 23.80
C VAL A 57 35.58 -8.76 22.87
N ALA A 58 36.64 -8.11 23.35
CA ALA A 58 37.86 -7.88 22.59
C ALA A 58 38.52 -9.20 22.15
N ALA A 59 38.50 -10.22 23.02
CA ALA A 59 38.96 -11.56 22.68
C ALA A 59 38.08 -12.22 21.62
N LEU A 60 36.76 -12.12 21.76
CA LEU A 60 35.81 -12.67 20.80
C LEU A 60 35.90 -12.00 19.42
N ILE A 61 36.09 -10.68 19.35
CA ILE A 61 36.30 -9.96 18.09
C ILE A 61 37.56 -10.46 17.38
N ARG A 62 38.65 -10.71 18.13
CA ARG A 62 39.88 -11.28 17.55
C ARG A 62 39.63 -12.67 16.96
N ASP A 63 38.84 -13.50 17.64
CA ASP A 63 38.49 -14.85 17.16
C ASP A 63 37.59 -14.80 15.91
N VAL A 64 36.63 -13.86 15.86
CA VAL A 64 35.79 -13.61 14.67
C VAL A 64 36.65 -13.19 13.48
N ILE A 65 37.54 -12.20 13.66
CA ILE A 65 38.42 -11.70 12.60
C ILE A 65 39.36 -12.80 12.09
N ALA A 66 39.94 -13.59 12.99
CA ALA A 66 40.81 -14.71 12.60
C ALA A 66 40.04 -15.76 11.80
N THR A 67 38.83 -16.13 12.24
CA THR A 67 37.98 -17.12 11.55
C THR A 67 37.48 -16.60 10.19
N ASP A 68 37.22 -15.29 10.07
CA ASP A 68 36.83 -14.69 8.80
C ASP A 68 37.99 -14.67 7.80
N GLY A 69 39.22 -14.44 8.28
CA GLY A 69 40.45 -14.62 7.49
C GLY A 69 40.62 -16.06 6.99
N GLU A 70 40.45 -17.06 7.86
CA GLU A 70 40.48 -18.48 7.49
C GLU A 70 39.41 -18.81 6.41
N TYR A 71 38.22 -18.24 6.55
CA TYR A 71 37.12 -18.45 5.60
C TYR A 71 37.42 -17.84 4.23
N TYR A 72 37.95 -16.62 4.22
CA TYR A 72 38.33 -15.92 3.00
C TYR A 72 39.49 -16.62 2.28
N ASP A 73 40.52 -17.06 3.00
CA ASP A 73 41.65 -17.81 2.42
C ASP A 73 41.17 -19.13 1.81
N ALA A 74 40.24 -19.83 2.48
CA ALA A 74 39.67 -21.07 1.97
C ALA A 74 38.88 -20.87 0.67
N ARG A 75 38.04 -19.82 0.59
CA ARG A 75 37.31 -19.47 -0.64
C ARG A 75 38.23 -18.97 -1.76
N SER A 76 39.23 -18.17 -1.42
CA SER A 76 40.19 -17.61 -2.40
C SER A 76 41.09 -18.71 -3.00
N ALA A 77 41.29 -19.81 -2.28
CA ALA A 77 41.95 -21.01 -2.78
C ALA A 77 41.06 -21.87 -3.72
N GLY A 78 39.85 -21.42 -4.05
CA GLY A 78 38.94 -22.10 -4.98
C GLY A 78 38.19 -23.29 -4.38
N ARG A 79 38.15 -23.40 -3.04
CA ARG A 79 37.40 -24.47 -2.36
C ARG A 79 35.91 -24.20 -2.44
N ALA A 80 35.14 -25.23 -2.78
CA ALA A 80 33.69 -25.12 -2.81
C ALA A 80 33.13 -25.00 -1.39
N ASP A 81 32.02 -24.26 -1.21
CA ASP A 81 31.35 -24.09 0.09
C ASP A 81 30.89 -25.43 0.72
N ALA A 82 30.71 -26.45 -0.11
CA ALA A 82 30.36 -27.81 0.32
C ALA A 82 31.53 -28.59 0.92
N GLU A 83 32.77 -28.10 0.79
CA GLU A 83 33.92 -28.77 1.38
C GLU A 83 33.82 -28.79 2.90
N PRO A 84 34.02 -29.95 3.56
CA PRO A 84 33.88 -30.07 5.01
C PRO A 84 34.72 -29.04 5.79
N ALA A 85 35.89 -28.68 5.29
CA ALA A 85 36.76 -27.67 5.90
C ALA A 85 36.17 -26.25 5.82
N VAL A 86 35.63 -25.85 4.66
CA VAL A 86 34.99 -24.53 4.48
C VAL A 86 33.72 -24.45 5.32
N LYS A 87 32.94 -25.54 5.35
CA LYS A 87 31.72 -25.65 6.17
C LYS A 87 32.03 -25.59 7.68
N ALA A 88 33.12 -26.21 8.13
CA ALA A 88 33.54 -26.14 9.52
C ALA A 88 33.96 -24.71 9.92
N ILE A 89 34.69 -24.01 9.06
CA ILE A 89 35.08 -22.61 9.28
C ILE A 89 33.85 -21.70 9.31
N ALA A 90 32.89 -21.88 8.37
CA ALA A 90 31.63 -21.14 8.36
C ALA A 90 30.82 -21.37 9.64
N THR A 91 30.68 -22.63 10.06
CA THR A 91 29.97 -22.99 11.29
C THR A 91 30.61 -22.35 12.53
N ARG A 92 31.95 -22.34 12.59
CA ARG A 92 32.70 -21.67 13.66
C ARG A 92 32.46 -20.16 13.65
N LYS A 93 32.45 -19.53 12.47
CA LYS A 93 32.14 -18.10 12.31
C LYS A 93 30.74 -17.79 12.83
N ASP A 94 29.72 -18.57 12.46
CA ASP A 94 28.34 -18.37 12.90
C ASP A 94 28.22 -18.49 14.43
N GLN A 95 28.89 -19.47 15.04
CA GLN A 95 28.91 -19.62 16.50
C GLN A 95 29.59 -18.45 17.21
N LEU A 96 30.67 -17.90 16.64
CA LEU A 96 31.36 -16.74 17.21
C LEU A 96 30.51 -15.47 17.07
N MET A 97 29.83 -15.27 15.94
CA MET A 97 28.90 -14.16 15.73
C MET A 97 27.68 -14.24 16.65
N ALA A 98 27.10 -15.44 16.84
CA ALA A 98 26.01 -15.64 17.79
C ALA A 98 26.43 -15.30 19.22
N LYS A 99 27.64 -15.70 19.64
CA LYS A 99 28.21 -15.30 20.94
C LYS A 99 28.41 -13.79 21.04
N TYR A 100 28.85 -13.14 19.96
CA TYR A 100 29.08 -11.69 19.93
C TYR A 100 27.77 -10.93 20.13
N PHE A 101 26.71 -11.33 19.43
CA PHE A 101 25.39 -10.71 19.57
C PHE A 101 24.75 -11.00 20.94
N ALA A 102 24.90 -12.21 21.47
CA ALA A 102 24.42 -12.51 22.83
C ALA A 102 25.11 -11.61 23.88
N LEU A 103 26.43 -11.43 23.78
CA LEU A 103 27.16 -10.51 24.64
C LEU A 103 26.75 -9.05 24.43
N TRP A 104 26.50 -8.63 23.18
CA TRP A 104 26.00 -7.29 22.88
C TRP A 104 24.67 -7.04 23.58
N THR A 105 23.68 -7.93 23.41
CA THR A 105 22.36 -7.79 24.04
C THR A 105 22.45 -7.79 25.56
N GLU A 106 23.27 -8.67 26.15
CA GLU A 106 23.45 -8.74 27.61
C GLU A 106 24.08 -7.44 28.17
N ARG A 107 25.10 -6.92 27.49
CA ARG A 107 25.93 -5.83 28.00
C ARG A 107 25.49 -4.45 27.53
N TYR A 108 24.69 -4.33 26.48
CA TYR A 108 24.28 -3.05 25.90
C TYR A 108 23.60 -2.16 26.94
N ASP A 109 22.61 -2.69 27.66
CA ASP A 109 21.91 -1.93 28.69
C ASP A 109 22.77 -1.68 29.93
N GLU A 110 23.76 -2.53 30.20
CA GLU A 110 24.73 -2.31 31.28
C GLU A 110 25.70 -1.17 30.93
N ILE A 111 26.23 -1.16 29.70
CA ILE A 111 27.13 -0.11 29.19
C ILE A 111 26.36 1.21 29.05
N ARG A 112 25.13 1.17 28.51
CA ARG A 112 24.25 2.35 28.40
C ARG A 112 23.93 2.95 29.77
N ARG A 113 23.67 2.13 30.80
CA ARG A 113 23.42 2.61 32.17
C ARG A 113 24.66 3.19 32.85
N ARG A 114 25.87 2.83 32.38
CA ARG A 114 27.14 3.44 32.83
C ARG A 114 27.49 4.71 32.06
N ALA A 115 26.74 5.05 31.00
CA ALA A 115 26.89 6.35 30.35
C ALA A 115 26.62 7.45 31.40
N PRO A 116 27.45 8.51 31.46
CA PRO A 116 27.32 9.54 32.47
C PRO A 116 25.88 10.11 32.54
N ALA A 117 25.35 10.33 33.73
CA ALA A 117 23.95 10.75 33.93
C ALA A 117 23.58 12.09 33.23
N GLU A 118 24.58 12.89 32.87
CA GLU A 118 24.44 14.13 32.09
C GLU A 118 24.10 13.88 30.59
N VAL A 119 24.13 12.62 30.13
CA VAL A 119 24.02 12.18 28.73
C VAL A 119 22.63 11.64 28.37
N ILE A 120 21.83 11.18 29.34
CA ILE A 120 20.58 10.44 29.07
C ILE A 120 19.36 11.37 29.15
N ALA A 121 19.32 12.36 28.26
CA ALA A 121 18.09 13.07 27.90
C ALA A 121 17.91 12.99 26.38
N GLU A 122 17.41 11.85 25.90
CA GLU A 122 16.98 11.69 24.51
C GLU A 122 15.86 12.69 24.23
N ALA A 123 16.11 13.64 23.33
CA ALA A 123 15.03 14.45 22.77
C ALA A 123 14.38 13.63 21.64
N PRO A 124 13.05 13.41 21.66
CA PRO A 124 12.29 12.75 20.58
C PRO A 124 12.53 13.31 19.16
N ARG A 125 13.13 14.51 19.06
CA ARG A 125 13.35 15.26 17.84
C ARG A 125 14.40 14.67 16.89
N ASP A 126 15.33 13.83 17.37
CA ASP A 126 16.41 13.31 16.49
C ASP A 126 15.94 12.17 15.59
N LEU A 127 15.03 11.29 16.06
CA LEU A 127 14.41 10.26 15.21
C LEU A 127 13.45 10.87 14.18
N GLU A 128 12.71 11.91 14.58
CA GLU A 128 11.87 12.69 13.66
C GLU A 128 12.72 13.42 12.61
N LEU A 129 13.86 13.97 13.01
CA LEU A 129 14.83 14.60 12.11
C LEU A 129 15.41 13.61 11.11
N GLU A 130 15.81 12.41 11.54
CA GLU A 130 16.32 11.36 10.66
C GLU A 130 15.26 10.85 9.68
N ALA A 131 14.06 10.57 10.17
CA ALA A 131 12.94 10.16 9.32
C ALA A 131 12.63 11.24 8.27
N ARG A 132 12.70 12.52 8.65
CA ARG A 132 12.53 13.66 7.75
C ARG A 132 13.66 13.73 6.72
N ILE A 133 14.93 13.61 7.11
CA ILE A 133 16.07 13.62 6.18
C ILE A 133 15.97 12.46 5.18
N GLN A 134 15.62 11.26 5.64
CA GLN A 134 15.42 10.09 4.78
C GLN A 134 14.25 10.29 3.81
N SER A 135 13.13 10.86 4.28
CA SER A 135 11.98 11.18 3.43
C SER A 135 12.36 12.16 2.33
N LEU A 136 13.12 13.21 2.67
CA LEU A 136 13.60 14.20 1.70
C LEU A 136 14.59 13.62 0.70
N PHE A 137 15.50 12.77 1.16
CA PHE A 137 16.42 12.07 0.28
C PHE A 137 15.65 11.17 -0.70
N LYS A 138 14.64 10.41 -0.25
CA LYS A 138 13.83 9.56 -1.13
C LYS A 138 12.93 10.36 -2.08
N ALA A 139 12.49 11.55 -1.68
CA ALA A 139 11.69 12.45 -2.51
C ALA A 139 12.52 13.15 -3.60
N ASP A 140 13.85 13.13 -3.49
CA ASP A 140 14.74 13.56 -4.56
C ASP A 140 14.52 12.67 -5.80
N SER A 141 14.25 13.30 -6.94
CA SER A 141 13.93 12.60 -8.19
C SER A 141 15.08 11.72 -8.68
N ILE A 142 16.34 12.06 -8.34
CA ILE A 142 17.54 11.24 -8.60
C ILE A 142 17.49 9.95 -7.82
N VAL A 143 17.29 10.09 -6.51
CA VAL A 143 17.28 8.95 -5.60
C VAL A 143 16.14 8.02 -5.99
N SER A 144 14.98 8.57 -6.32
CA SER A 144 13.84 7.80 -6.85
C SER A 144 14.19 7.06 -8.15
N ALA A 145 14.80 7.72 -9.13
CA ALA A 145 15.23 7.08 -10.39
C ALA A 145 16.30 5.99 -10.17
N LEU A 146 17.23 6.23 -9.25
CA LEU A 146 18.28 5.29 -8.88
C LEU A 146 17.71 4.06 -8.15
N VAL A 147 16.77 4.26 -7.24
CA VAL A 147 16.03 3.18 -6.57
C VAL A 147 15.24 2.37 -7.59
N GLN A 148 14.52 3.02 -8.51
CA GLN A 148 13.81 2.33 -9.60
C GLN A 148 14.77 1.51 -10.48
N SER A 149 15.95 2.03 -10.77
CA SER A 149 16.99 1.31 -11.52
C SER A 149 17.51 0.09 -10.75
N ILE A 150 17.75 0.20 -9.44
CA ILE A 150 18.12 -0.93 -8.59
C ILE A 150 17.03 -2.00 -8.61
N VAL A 151 15.77 -1.61 -8.43
CA VAL A 151 14.61 -2.53 -8.46
C VAL A 151 14.47 -3.22 -9.81
N ALA A 152 14.64 -2.49 -10.92
CA ALA A 152 14.58 -3.06 -12.26
C ALA A 152 15.70 -4.09 -12.52
N VAL A 153 16.90 -3.84 -11.99
CA VAL A 153 18.03 -4.78 -12.08
C VAL A 153 17.80 -6.00 -11.19
N ASP A 154 17.18 -5.82 -10.01
CA ASP A 154 16.76 -6.94 -9.17
C ASP A 154 15.75 -7.84 -9.87
N GLN A 155 14.76 -7.25 -10.55
CA GLN A 155 13.81 -8.00 -11.37
C GLN A 155 14.51 -8.74 -12.53
N ASP A 156 15.54 -8.14 -13.13
CA ASP A 156 16.35 -8.79 -14.16
C ASP A 156 17.16 -9.97 -13.60
N ILE A 157 17.77 -9.82 -12.42
CA ILE A 157 18.48 -10.90 -11.70
C ILE A 157 17.51 -12.05 -11.38
N ASP A 158 16.32 -11.74 -10.87
CA ASP A 158 15.29 -12.72 -10.55
C ASP A 158 14.81 -13.45 -11.80
N ARG A 159 14.58 -12.72 -12.90
CA ARG A 159 14.24 -13.33 -14.20
C ARG A 159 15.34 -14.28 -14.67
N LEU A 160 16.60 -13.86 -14.67
CA LEU A 160 17.73 -14.69 -15.09
C LEU A 160 17.90 -15.93 -14.19
N ALA A 161 17.71 -15.79 -12.88
CA ALA A 161 17.69 -16.91 -11.96
C ALA A 161 16.56 -17.90 -12.29
N ASN A 162 15.36 -17.40 -12.60
CA ASN A 162 14.20 -18.19 -13.00
C ASN A 162 14.38 -18.90 -14.36
N GLU A 163 15.26 -18.40 -15.23
CA GLU A 163 15.69 -19.03 -16.48
C GLU A 163 16.80 -20.08 -16.28
N GLY A 164 17.24 -20.32 -15.03
CA GLY A 164 18.34 -21.24 -14.73
C GLY A 164 19.73 -20.67 -14.99
N ARG A 165 19.83 -19.36 -15.27
CA ARG A 165 21.11 -18.66 -15.51
C ARG A 165 21.70 -18.24 -14.17
N GLY A 166 22.52 -19.11 -13.60
CA GLY A 166 23.18 -18.90 -12.30
C GLY A 166 24.36 -17.94 -12.36
N HIS A 167 25.13 -17.86 -11.27
CA HIS A 167 26.24 -16.90 -11.11
C HIS A 167 27.40 -17.09 -12.10
N ALA A 168 27.49 -18.25 -12.76
CA ALA A 168 28.46 -18.52 -13.81
C ALA A 168 28.05 -17.92 -15.18
N ASP A 169 26.79 -17.54 -15.35
CA ASP A 169 26.28 -16.94 -16.58
C ASP A 169 26.71 -15.47 -16.69
N ALA A 170 27.16 -15.07 -17.89
CA ALA A 170 27.68 -13.75 -18.14
C ALA A 170 26.65 -12.63 -17.96
N ALA A 171 25.37 -12.87 -18.29
CA ALA A 171 24.31 -11.88 -18.12
C ALA A 171 23.90 -11.75 -16.65
N PHE A 172 23.84 -12.87 -15.91
CA PHE A 172 23.60 -12.82 -14.46
C PHE A 172 24.71 -12.04 -13.76
N LYS A 173 25.97 -12.33 -14.09
CA LYS A 173 27.12 -11.62 -13.54
C LYS A 173 27.07 -10.12 -13.87
N ALA A 174 26.74 -9.75 -15.11
CA ALA A 174 26.60 -8.36 -15.52
C ALA A 174 25.48 -7.63 -14.77
N ALA A 175 24.33 -8.28 -14.54
CA ALA A 175 23.23 -7.71 -13.77
C ALA A 175 23.61 -7.55 -12.28
N ALA A 176 24.30 -8.52 -11.68
CA ALA A 176 24.77 -8.42 -10.30
C ALA A 176 25.85 -7.32 -10.12
N GLU A 177 26.79 -7.19 -11.06
CA GLU A 177 27.76 -6.09 -11.08
C GLU A 177 27.06 -4.74 -11.25
N LEU A 178 26.06 -4.65 -12.13
CA LEU A 178 25.23 -3.45 -12.30
C LEU A 178 24.51 -3.07 -11.01
N LYS A 179 23.89 -4.03 -10.31
CA LYS A 179 23.24 -3.78 -9.01
C LYS A 179 24.24 -3.21 -8.01
N SER A 180 25.40 -3.85 -7.88
CA SER A 180 26.46 -3.41 -6.96
C SER A 180 26.92 -1.98 -7.28
N ASP A 181 27.11 -1.64 -8.55
CA ASP A 181 27.50 -0.30 -8.98
C ASP A 181 26.40 0.74 -8.66
N LEU A 182 25.12 0.41 -8.91
CA LEU A 182 23.99 1.30 -8.59
C LEU A 182 23.81 1.49 -7.08
N THR A 183 23.97 0.44 -6.28
CA THR A 183 23.95 0.52 -4.81
C THR A 183 25.12 1.34 -4.27
N ALA A 184 26.32 1.20 -4.85
CA ALA A 184 27.46 2.03 -4.50
C ALA A 184 27.19 3.51 -4.84
N LYS A 185 26.61 3.81 -6.01
CA LYS A 185 26.17 5.16 -6.38
C LYS A 185 25.15 5.71 -5.37
N TYR A 186 24.18 4.90 -4.94
CA TYR A 186 23.17 5.30 -3.96
C TYR A 186 23.82 5.67 -2.61
N ASN A 187 24.75 4.84 -2.14
CA ASN A 187 25.45 5.08 -0.88
C ASN A 187 26.37 6.31 -0.95
N THR A 188 27.07 6.52 -2.06
CA THR A 188 27.86 7.74 -2.28
C THR A 188 26.97 8.97 -2.26
N LEU A 189 25.85 8.94 -2.99
CA LEU A 189 24.89 10.05 -3.03
C LEU A 189 24.28 10.33 -1.65
N TRP A 190 23.96 9.29 -0.88
CA TRP A 190 23.53 9.42 0.51
C TRP A 190 24.58 10.13 1.34
N ASN A 191 25.82 9.66 1.33
CA ASN A 191 26.90 10.23 2.14
C ASN A 191 27.21 11.70 1.76
N GLU A 192 27.17 12.04 0.48
CA GLU A 192 27.40 13.40 -0.01
C GLU A 192 26.26 14.34 0.37
N ARG A 193 25.00 13.88 0.25
CA ARG A 193 23.81 14.72 0.45
C ARG A 193 23.35 14.79 1.90
N TYR A 194 23.59 13.75 2.69
CA TYR A 194 23.06 13.65 4.04
C TYR A 194 23.51 14.82 4.93
N ALA A 195 24.80 15.19 4.89
CA ALA A 195 25.31 16.32 5.68
C ALA A 195 24.74 17.68 5.23
N GLU A 196 24.40 17.82 3.94
CA GLU A 196 23.75 19.01 3.38
C GLU A 196 22.27 19.08 3.80
N LEU A 197 21.52 18.00 3.57
CA LEU A 197 20.10 17.88 3.95
C LEU A 197 19.92 18.08 5.45
N ARG A 198 20.76 17.45 6.27
CA ARG A 198 20.73 17.62 7.73
C ARG A 198 20.96 19.07 8.14
N ARG A 199 21.96 19.76 7.54
CA ARG A 199 22.20 21.18 7.80
C ARG A 199 21.01 22.05 7.40
N ARG A 200 20.37 21.77 6.25
CA ARG A 200 19.20 22.49 5.76
C ARG A 200 17.98 22.31 6.65
N VAL A 201 17.63 21.07 6.99
CA VAL A 201 16.49 20.78 7.86
C VAL A 201 16.68 21.42 9.24
N LEU A 202 17.90 21.37 9.79
CA LEU A 202 18.21 22.04 11.05
C LEU A 202 18.12 23.57 10.96
N ALA A 203 18.57 24.17 9.85
CA ALA A 203 18.41 25.61 9.61
C ALA A 203 16.92 26.00 9.49
N ASN A 204 16.13 25.20 8.79
CA ASN A 204 14.69 25.39 8.61
C ASN A 204 13.94 25.28 9.96
N ILE A 205 14.25 24.26 10.77
CA ILE A 205 13.68 24.12 12.12
C ILE A 205 14.06 25.33 12.99
N LYS A 206 15.31 25.79 12.93
CA LYS A 206 15.77 26.95 13.69
C LYS A 206 15.04 28.25 13.29
N GLU A 207 14.66 28.38 12.03
CA GLU A 207 13.93 29.53 11.48
C GLU A 207 12.40 29.42 11.60
N GLY A 208 11.87 28.32 12.17
CA GLY A 208 10.44 28.10 12.31
C GLY A 208 9.73 27.84 10.99
N ALA A 209 10.45 27.31 9.99
CA ALA A 209 9.90 26.95 8.69
C ALA A 209 8.85 25.83 8.80
N PRO A 210 7.85 25.78 7.89
CA PRO A 210 6.88 24.69 7.82
C PRO A 210 7.55 23.32 7.70
N ASP A 211 6.90 22.28 8.25
CA ASP A 211 7.44 20.92 8.20
C ASP A 211 7.56 20.34 6.79
N ASP A 212 6.77 20.86 5.85
CA ASP A 212 6.75 20.47 4.43
C ASP A 212 7.56 21.40 3.50
N LEU A 213 8.33 22.36 4.03
CA LEU A 213 9.06 23.36 3.24
C LEU A 213 9.90 22.73 2.11
N GLU A 214 10.64 21.67 2.41
CA GLU A 214 11.51 21.02 1.45
C GLU A 214 10.72 20.29 0.35
N GLY A 215 9.58 19.68 0.70
CA GLY A 215 8.66 19.10 -0.29
C GLY A 215 8.07 20.18 -1.21
N LYS A 216 7.79 21.38 -0.68
CA LYS A 216 7.37 22.55 -1.46
C LYS A 216 8.49 23.07 -2.37
N ILE A 217 9.73 23.16 -1.88
CA ILE A 217 10.89 23.55 -2.70
C ILE A 217 11.12 22.55 -3.84
N THR A 218 11.08 21.24 -3.55
CA THR A 218 11.18 20.20 -4.59
C THR A 218 10.06 20.30 -5.61
N SER A 219 8.84 20.59 -5.16
CA SER A 219 7.70 20.81 -6.06
C SER A 219 7.90 22.02 -6.96
N GLU A 220 8.36 23.15 -6.42
CA GLU A 220 8.70 24.35 -7.22
C GLU A 220 9.83 24.06 -8.21
N PHE A 221 10.83 23.29 -7.80
CA PHE A 221 11.95 22.89 -8.65
C PHE A 221 11.52 22.02 -9.84
N GLN A 222 10.60 21.08 -9.62
CA GLN A 222 10.01 20.26 -10.68
C GLN A 222 9.11 21.05 -11.63
N ARG A 223 8.55 22.18 -11.16
CA ARG A 223 7.63 23.04 -11.91
C ARG A 223 8.35 24.12 -12.71
N ASP A 224 9.59 24.46 -12.38
CA ASP A 224 10.38 25.38 -13.19
C ASP A 224 10.66 24.77 -14.58
N PRO A 225 10.29 25.43 -15.70
CA PRO A 225 10.42 24.83 -17.03
C PRO A 225 11.87 24.50 -17.45
N ALA A 226 12.85 25.31 -17.04
CA ALA A 226 14.25 25.07 -17.37
C ALA A 226 14.80 23.88 -16.57
N LEU A 227 14.42 23.79 -15.30
CA LEU A 227 14.84 22.72 -14.41
C LEU A 227 14.10 21.41 -14.69
N GLY A 228 12.81 21.46 -15.02
CA GLY A 228 12.01 20.32 -15.45
C GLY A 228 12.56 19.68 -16.72
N ARG A 229 13.02 20.50 -17.69
CA ARG A 229 13.71 20.00 -18.87
C ARG A 229 15.04 19.33 -18.53
N LEU A 230 15.80 19.91 -17.61
CA LEU A 230 17.07 19.33 -17.14
C LEU A 230 16.85 17.99 -16.41
N ILE A 231 15.80 17.87 -15.59
CA ILE A 231 15.38 16.59 -14.97
C ILE A 231 15.04 15.55 -16.03
N TRP A 232 14.29 15.93 -17.06
CA TRP A 232 13.95 15.02 -18.15
C TRP A 232 15.18 14.55 -18.93
N ASP A 233 16.12 15.46 -19.22
CA ASP A 233 17.38 15.13 -19.89
C ASP A 233 18.23 14.16 -19.07
N VAL A 234 18.30 14.37 -17.75
CA VAL A 234 18.94 13.47 -16.79
C VAL A 234 18.30 12.08 -16.85
N GLN A 235 16.98 11.99 -16.74
CA GLN A 235 16.25 10.71 -16.78
C GLN A 235 16.43 9.99 -18.11
N ALA A 236 16.50 10.73 -19.22
CA ALA A 236 16.79 10.16 -20.52
C ALA A 236 18.22 9.57 -20.57
N ALA A 237 19.22 10.29 -20.04
CA ALA A 237 20.59 9.78 -19.97
C ALA A 237 20.72 8.56 -19.04
N ASP A 238 19.97 8.51 -17.93
CA ASP A 238 19.90 7.33 -17.06
C ASP A 238 19.39 6.09 -17.81
N ARG A 239 18.31 6.26 -18.58
CA ARG A 239 17.76 5.18 -19.44
C ARG A 239 18.78 4.75 -20.48
N ASP A 240 19.46 5.68 -21.15
CA ASP A 240 20.48 5.36 -22.15
C ASP A 240 21.61 4.50 -21.54
N VAL A 241 22.06 4.81 -20.32
CA VAL A 241 23.07 4.03 -19.59
C VAL A 241 22.55 2.62 -19.25
N VAL A 242 21.32 2.52 -18.73
CA VAL A 242 20.71 1.23 -18.38
C VAL A 242 20.53 0.35 -19.63
N GLU A 243 20.03 0.91 -20.72
CA GLU A 243 19.85 0.18 -21.98
C GLU A 243 21.17 -0.26 -22.59
N ALA A 244 22.19 0.61 -22.58
CA ALA A 244 23.52 0.26 -23.05
C ALA A 244 24.12 -0.91 -22.24
N ARG A 245 23.98 -0.89 -20.90
CA ARG A 245 24.44 -1.99 -20.04
C ARG A 245 23.63 -3.27 -20.24
N ARG A 246 22.30 -3.17 -20.41
CA ARG A 246 21.42 -4.32 -20.73
C ARG A 246 21.76 -5.00 -22.06
N ALA A 247 22.24 -4.24 -23.04
CA ALA A 247 22.70 -4.78 -24.32
C ALA A 247 24.02 -5.58 -24.23
N GLY A 248 24.54 -5.84 -23.02
CA GLY A 248 25.78 -6.61 -22.83
C GLY A 248 27.04 -5.84 -23.23
N ARG A 249 26.95 -4.52 -23.37
CA ARG A 249 28.09 -3.66 -23.70
C ARG A 249 28.99 -3.57 -22.47
N GLY A 250 30.21 -4.09 -22.59
CA GLY A 250 31.20 -4.02 -21.51
C GLY A 250 31.62 -2.59 -21.21
N ARG A 251 32.30 -2.36 -20.06
CA ARG A 251 32.82 -1.03 -19.64
C ARG A 251 33.73 -0.33 -20.67
N LEU A 252 34.24 -1.06 -21.66
CA LEU A 252 35.09 -0.52 -22.73
C LEU A 252 34.29 -0.11 -23.99
N ASP A 253 32.96 -0.26 -24.00
CA ASP A 253 32.11 0.13 -25.13
C ASP A 253 32.04 1.66 -25.23
N PRO A 254 32.41 2.26 -26.38
CA PRO A 254 32.42 3.71 -26.54
C PRO A 254 31.05 4.38 -26.37
N ALA A 255 29.96 3.68 -26.67
CA ALA A 255 28.60 4.23 -26.52
C ALA A 255 28.15 4.20 -25.07
N LEU A 256 28.50 3.16 -24.30
CA LEU A 256 28.29 3.18 -22.85
C LEU A 256 29.10 4.30 -22.19
N ALA A 257 30.38 4.44 -22.54
CA ALA A 257 31.21 5.52 -22.02
C ALA A 257 30.67 6.91 -22.41
N ALA A 258 30.11 7.07 -23.61
CA ALA A 258 29.47 8.31 -24.04
C ALA A 258 28.17 8.59 -23.27
N ALA A 259 27.35 7.57 -23.02
CA ALA A 259 26.12 7.69 -22.24
C ALA A 259 26.43 8.04 -20.77
N GLU A 260 27.41 7.36 -20.15
CA GLU A 260 27.86 7.64 -18.78
C GLU A 260 28.43 9.06 -18.66
N LYS A 261 29.26 9.49 -19.63
CA LYS A 261 29.77 10.86 -19.66
C LYS A 261 28.65 11.90 -19.77
N ARG A 262 27.65 11.65 -20.62
CA ARG A 262 26.48 12.54 -20.77
C ARG A 262 25.66 12.58 -19.49
N GLN A 263 25.45 11.43 -18.85
CA GLN A 263 24.81 11.31 -17.54
C GLN A 263 25.54 12.17 -16.49
N ASP A 264 26.86 12.06 -16.37
CA ASP A 264 27.66 12.83 -15.41
C ASP A 264 27.64 14.35 -15.67
N GLU A 265 27.69 14.76 -16.95
CA GLU A 265 27.57 16.18 -17.34
C GLU A 265 26.20 16.76 -16.97
N LEU A 266 25.13 15.98 -17.17
CA LEU A 266 23.77 16.40 -16.81
C LEU A 266 23.56 16.38 -15.29
N TRP A 267 24.14 15.42 -14.56
CA TRP A 267 24.18 15.41 -13.08
C TRP A 267 24.77 16.70 -12.53
N THR A 268 25.94 17.06 -13.07
CA THR A 268 26.66 18.26 -12.64
C THR A 268 25.82 19.52 -12.87
N LYS A 269 25.17 19.63 -14.03
CA LYS A 269 24.28 20.76 -14.34
C LYS A 269 23.07 20.81 -13.42
N TYR A 270 22.42 19.67 -13.18
CA TYR A 270 21.26 19.59 -12.30
C TYR A 270 21.61 20.04 -10.88
N HIS A 271 22.73 19.58 -10.33
CA HIS A 271 23.16 19.95 -8.98
C HIS A 271 23.55 21.41 -8.84
N ALA A 272 24.18 21.99 -9.86
CA ALA A 272 24.48 23.42 -9.90
C ALA A 272 23.17 24.23 -9.89
N ALA A 273 22.22 23.88 -10.76
CA ALA A 273 20.94 24.57 -10.86
C ALA A 273 20.08 24.41 -9.58
N TRP A 274 20.09 23.22 -8.96
CA TRP A 274 19.48 22.99 -7.65
C TRP A 274 20.02 23.94 -6.60
N SER A 275 21.34 24.01 -6.47
CA SER A 275 21.98 24.84 -5.46
C SER A 275 21.74 26.34 -5.69
N GLU A 276 21.69 26.76 -6.95
CA GLU A 276 21.45 28.16 -7.33
C GLU A 276 20.02 28.63 -7.01
N HIS A 277 19.00 27.82 -7.32
CA HIS A 277 17.59 28.20 -7.14
C HIS A 277 17.02 27.87 -5.75
N TYR A 278 17.69 27.04 -4.96
CA TYR A 278 17.19 26.59 -3.66
C TYR A 278 16.86 27.75 -2.70
N ASP A 279 17.80 28.69 -2.52
CA ASP A 279 17.60 29.82 -1.60
C ASP A 279 16.55 30.82 -2.12
N GLU A 280 16.35 30.89 -3.43
CA GLU A 280 15.27 31.67 -4.04
C GLU A 280 13.90 31.06 -3.71
N PHE A 281 13.70 29.77 -4.00
CA PHE A 281 12.44 29.08 -3.73
C PHE A 281 12.14 29.03 -2.23
N ARG A 282 13.16 28.74 -1.41
CA ARG A 282 13.06 28.78 0.05
C ARG A 282 12.57 30.14 0.54
N ARG A 283 13.16 31.24 0.06
CA ARG A 283 12.73 32.60 0.43
C ARG A 283 11.30 32.88 -0.01
N ARG A 284 10.92 32.49 -1.24
CA ARG A 284 9.55 32.69 -1.76
C ARG A 284 8.50 31.97 -0.91
N ILE A 285 8.76 30.71 -0.54
CA ILE A 285 7.84 29.92 0.27
C ILE A 285 7.75 30.50 1.69
N LEU A 286 8.87 30.86 2.30
CA LEU A 286 8.90 31.40 3.67
C LEU A 286 8.27 32.80 3.80
N THR A 287 8.33 33.64 2.76
CA THR A 287 7.69 34.96 2.78
C THR A 287 6.20 34.93 2.42
N GLY A 288 5.65 33.74 2.10
CA GLY A 288 4.28 33.63 1.57
C GLY A 288 4.13 34.23 0.18
N ALA A 289 5.23 34.62 -0.49
CA ALA A 289 5.21 35.10 -1.88
C ALA A 289 4.80 33.99 -2.88
N ASP A 290 4.64 32.76 -2.40
CA ASP A 290 4.13 31.61 -3.13
C ASP A 290 2.64 31.73 -3.54
N GLU A 291 1.90 32.71 -3.00
CA GLU A 291 0.58 33.05 -3.52
C GLU A 291 0.64 33.60 -4.97
N PHE A 292 1.85 33.98 -5.43
CA PHE A 292 2.22 34.39 -6.78
C PHE A 292 3.05 33.35 -7.56
N ALA A 293 3.07 32.09 -7.12
CA ALA A 293 3.93 31.09 -7.75
C ALA A 293 3.67 30.99 -9.28
N PRO A 294 4.71 30.98 -10.13
CA PRO A 294 4.58 30.94 -11.58
C PRO A 294 3.61 29.86 -12.09
N TRP A 295 3.49 28.73 -11.40
CA TRP A 295 2.55 27.68 -11.75
C TRP A 295 1.07 28.07 -11.57
N ARG A 296 0.70 28.99 -10.65
CA ARG A 296 -0.68 29.51 -10.56
C ARG A 296 -1.01 30.37 -11.76
N VAL A 297 -0.01 31.15 -12.22
CA VAL A 297 -0.10 31.90 -13.48
C VAL A 297 -0.21 30.91 -14.64
N ASP A 298 0.62 29.87 -14.70
CA ASP A 298 0.61 28.88 -15.79
C ASP A 298 -0.63 27.98 -15.80
N ALA A 299 -1.14 27.60 -14.63
CA ALA A 299 -2.40 26.86 -14.50
C ALA A 299 -3.59 27.71 -14.96
N ARG A 300 -3.59 29.00 -14.62
CA ARG A 300 -4.58 29.95 -15.11
C ARG A 300 -4.45 30.17 -16.62
N ILE A 301 -3.23 30.37 -17.14
CA ILE A 301 -2.97 30.43 -18.58
C ILE A 301 -3.48 29.17 -19.29
N GLY A 302 -3.18 27.99 -18.74
CA GLY A 302 -3.62 26.70 -19.29
C GLY A 302 -5.13 26.57 -19.33
N GLN A 303 -5.82 26.99 -18.27
CA GLN A 303 -7.27 27.02 -18.20
C GLN A 303 -7.87 28.03 -19.20
N ASP A 304 -7.35 29.25 -19.24
CA ASP A 304 -7.84 30.30 -20.14
C ASP A 304 -7.56 29.95 -21.61
N PHE A 305 -6.43 29.28 -21.88
CA PHE A 305 -6.10 28.76 -23.21
C PHE A 305 -7.04 27.63 -23.61
N ALA A 306 -7.26 26.63 -22.76
CA ALA A 306 -8.15 25.51 -23.04
C ALA A 306 -9.61 25.96 -23.25
N ASN A 307 -10.04 27.02 -22.55
CA ASN A 307 -11.37 27.60 -22.67
C ASN A 307 -11.54 28.52 -23.87
N ALA A 308 -10.46 28.81 -24.62
CA ALA A 308 -10.57 29.70 -25.75
C ALA A 308 -11.43 29.07 -26.87
N PRO A 309 -12.35 29.84 -27.51
CA PRO A 309 -13.38 29.28 -28.41
C PRO A 309 -12.85 28.49 -29.62
N ASP A 310 -11.61 28.73 -30.02
CA ASP A 310 -10.91 28.07 -31.13
C ASP A 310 -9.93 26.98 -30.67
N VAL A 311 -9.63 26.90 -29.37
CA VAL A 311 -8.80 25.84 -28.77
C VAL A 311 -9.67 24.69 -28.29
N ALA A 312 -10.83 24.95 -27.67
CA ALA A 312 -11.71 23.90 -27.17
C ALA A 312 -12.15 22.89 -28.26
N PRO A 313 -12.61 23.31 -29.46
CA PRO A 313 -12.95 22.37 -30.54
C PRO A 313 -11.72 21.59 -31.05
N LEU A 314 -10.53 22.21 -31.01
CA LEU A 314 -9.29 21.57 -31.43
C LEU A 314 -8.86 20.46 -30.44
N MET A 315 -9.01 20.70 -29.14
CA MET A 315 -8.77 19.69 -28.11
C MET A 315 -9.76 18.53 -28.21
N GLU A 316 -11.03 18.81 -28.47
CA GLU A 316 -12.06 17.79 -28.72
C GLU A 316 -11.71 16.92 -29.94
N GLU A 317 -11.29 17.55 -31.05
CA GLU A 317 -10.86 16.83 -32.25
C GLU A 317 -9.59 15.98 -32.02
N MET A 318 -8.64 16.47 -31.22
CA MET A 318 -7.46 15.71 -30.82
C MET A 318 -7.84 14.47 -29.99
N SER A 319 -8.72 14.62 -29.00
CA SER A 319 -9.21 13.50 -28.19
C SER A 319 -10.00 12.48 -29.02
N ALA A 320 -10.85 12.93 -29.94
CA ALA A 320 -11.55 12.05 -30.86
C ALA A 320 -10.58 11.26 -31.75
N THR A 321 -9.54 11.92 -32.28
CA THR A 321 -8.50 11.29 -33.10
C THR A 321 -7.71 10.24 -32.31
N ASP A 322 -7.43 10.48 -31.03
CA ASP A 322 -6.76 9.51 -30.15
C ASP A 322 -7.62 8.27 -29.89
N LEU A 323 -8.92 8.45 -29.65
CA LEU A 323 -9.88 7.34 -29.49
C LEU A 323 -10.03 6.52 -30.77
N GLU A 324 -10.04 7.15 -31.94
CA GLU A 324 -10.04 6.45 -33.22
C GLU A 324 -8.74 5.69 -33.46
N THR A 325 -7.58 6.29 -33.14
CA THR A 325 -6.27 5.65 -33.30
C THR A 325 -6.16 4.38 -32.46
N ALA A 326 -6.70 4.38 -31.24
CA ALA A 326 -6.71 3.22 -30.35
C ALA A 326 -7.56 2.05 -30.88
N LYS A 327 -8.57 2.33 -31.71
CA LYS A 327 -9.48 1.31 -32.29
C LYS A 327 -8.94 0.66 -33.56
N VAL A 328 -7.95 1.27 -34.22
CA VAL A 328 -7.45 0.83 -35.53
C VAL A 328 -6.15 0.03 -35.36
N GLN A 329 -6.12 -1.18 -35.94
CA GLN A 329 -4.92 -2.01 -35.99
C GLN A 329 -3.82 -1.36 -36.84
N ASP A 330 -2.58 -1.81 -36.64
CA ASP A 330 -1.42 -1.29 -37.37
C ASP A 330 -1.61 -1.41 -38.89
N GLY A 331 -1.53 -0.28 -39.60
CA GLY A 331 -1.81 -0.23 -41.03
C GLY A 331 -1.96 1.19 -41.59
N PRO A 332 -2.33 1.33 -42.87
CA PRO A 332 -2.46 2.63 -43.54
C PRO A 332 -3.47 3.57 -42.86
N ALA A 333 -4.56 3.03 -42.31
CA ALA A 333 -5.58 3.80 -41.60
C ALA A 333 -5.04 4.39 -40.29
N ARG A 334 -4.27 3.63 -39.50
CA ARG A 334 -3.61 4.13 -38.29
C ARG A 334 -2.59 5.22 -38.61
N LYS A 335 -1.78 5.03 -39.66
CA LYS A 335 -0.82 6.06 -40.13
C LYS A 335 -1.50 7.37 -40.54
N ALA A 336 -2.69 7.29 -41.13
CA ALA A 336 -3.48 8.48 -41.47
C ALA A 336 -3.98 9.22 -40.22
N LEU A 337 -4.44 8.49 -39.20
CA LEU A 337 -4.86 9.06 -37.91
C LEU A 337 -3.67 9.66 -37.14
N GLU A 338 -2.50 9.01 -37.15
CA GLU A 338 -1.27 9.56 -36.56
C GLU A 338 -0.82 10.85 -37.26
N ARG A 339 -0.95 10.92 -38.59
CA ARG A 339 -0.69 12.16 -39.35
C ARG A 339 -1.67 13.28 -38.97
N ARG A 340 -2.97 12.96 -38.86
CA ARG A 340 -3.99 13.91 -38.41
C ARG A 340 -3.68 14.41 -36.99
N LYS A 341 -3.31 13.51 -36.07
CA LYS A 341 -2.88 13.87 -34.72
C LYS A 341 -1.69 14.84 -34.72
N ALA A 342 -0.69 14.60 -35.56
CA ALA A 342 0.46 15.49 -35.70
C ALA A 342 0.04 16.88 -36.23
N GLU A 343 -0.86 16.94 -37.21
CA GLU A 343 -1.40 18.20 -37.77
C GLU A 343 -2.21 18.99 -36.72
N LEU A 344 -3.07 18.32 -35.95
CA LEU A 344 -3.84 18.94 -34.87
C LEU A 344 -2.93 19.44 -33.74
N SER A 345 -1.93 18.64 -33.36
CA SER A 345 -0.92 19.04 -32.36
C SER A 345 -0.11 20.25 -32.83
N ALA A 346 0.25 20.33 -34.11
CA ALA A 346 0.93 21.48 -34.69
C ALA A 346 0.06 22.75 -34.62
N LYS A 347 -1.25 22.64 -34.93
CA LYS A 347 -2.20 23.76 -34.79
C LYS A 347 -2.33 24.23 -33.34
N TYR A 348 -2.44 23.29 -32.40
CA TYR A 348 -2.55 23.58 -30.97
C TYR A 348 -1.32 24.34 -30.48
N ASN A 349 -0.12 23.88 -30.85
CA ASN A 349 1.13 24.53 -30.48
C ASN A 349 1.29 25.93 -31.10
N ALA A 350 0.79 26.14 -32.33
CA ALA A 350 0.79 27.46 -32.96
C ALA A 350 -0.09 28.45 -32.19
N LEU A 351 -1.31 28.04 -31.82
CA LEU A 351 -2.23 28.84 -31.00
C LEU A 351 -1.64 29.15 -29.63
N TRP A 352 -1.01 28.15 -28.99
CA TRP A 352 -0.33 28.33 -27.69
C TRP A 352 0.75 29.40 -27.79
N THR A 353 1.62 29.29 -28.80
CA THR A 353 2.73 30.23 -29.02
C THR A 353 2.23 31.65 -29.27
N GLU A 354 1.16 31.81 -30.05
CA GLU A 354 0.55 33.11 -30.35
C GLU A 354 -0.03 33.79 -29.09
N ARG A 355 -0.73 33.02 -28.25
CA ARG A 355 -1.57 33.57 -27.17
C ARG A 355 -0.91 33.61 -25.80
N TYR A 356 0.08 32.77 -25.57
CA TYR A 356 0.75 32.65 -24.27
C TYR A 356 1.20 34.00 -23.68
N PRO A 357 1.82 34.93 -24.45
CA PRO A 357 2.22 36.23 -23.89
C PRO A 357 1.04 37.07 -23.38
N GLY A 358 -0.09 37.05 -24.08
CA GLY A 358 -1.30 37.79 -23.74
C GLY A 358 -2.00 37.21 -22.50
N LEU A 359 -2.21 35.90 -22.50
CA LEU A 359 -2.81 35.16 -21.39
C LEU A 359 -1.98 35.30 -20.11
N ARG A 360 -0.65 35.24 -20.21
CA ARG A 360 0.25 35.44 -19.07
C ARG A 360 0.11 36.81 -18.45
N LYS A 361 0.01 37.86 -19.26
CA LYS A 361 -0.18 39.22 -18.78
C LYS A 361 -1.52 39.38 -18.05
N GLN A 362 -2.59 38.77 -18.58
CA GLN A 362 -3.92 38.78 -17.97
C GLN A 362 -3.94 38.03 -16.63
N ALA A 363 -3.43 36.79 -16.60
CA ALA A 363 -3.38 35.95 -15.40
C ALA A 363 -2.63 36.62 -14.24
N VAL A 364 -1.51 37.31 -14.53
CA VAL A 364 -0.77 38.08 -13.52
C VAL A 364 -1.62 39.21 -12.92
N VAL A 365 -2.35 39.97 -13.76
CA VAL A 365 -3.20 41.08 -13.29
C VAL A 365 -4.37 40.56 -12.46
N GLU A 366 -5.02 39.48 -12.87
CA GLU A 366 -6.14 38.89 -12.13
C GLU A 366 -5.71 38.34 -10.75
N LEU A 367 -4.55 37.68 -10.68
CA LEU A 367 -4.01 37.21 -9.41
C LEU A 367 -3.59 38.38 -8.50
N GLN A 368 -3.12 39.51 -9.05
CA GLN A 368 -2.76 40.72 -8.30
C GLN A 368 -3.96 41.40 -7.65
N ASN A 369 -5.11 41.39 -8.32
CA ASN A 369 -6.32 42.02 -7.80
C ASN A 369 -7.04 41.19 -6.73
N THR A 370 -6.70 39.91 -6.59
CA THR A 370 -7.39 38.97 -5.69
C THR A 370 -6.82 39.01 -4.26
N PHE A 371 -5.64 39.62 -4.05
CA PHE A 371 -4.94 39.58 -2.76
C PHE A 371 -4.78 40.96 -2.11
N VAL A 372 -5.52 41.20 -1.02
CA VAL A 372 -5.25 42.26 -0.03
C VAL A 372 -4.83 41.57 1.28
N PRO A 373 -3.61 41.78 1.79
CA PRO A 373 -3.14 41.05 2.97
C PRO A 373 -3.86 41.52 4.24
N PRO A 374 -4.28 40.61 5.15
CA PRO A 374 -4.82 40.97 6.44
C PRO A 374 -3.71 41.37 7.43
N HIS A 375 -4.00 42.35 8.27
CA HIS A 375 -3.10 42.88 9.30
C HIS A 375 -2.78 41.81 10.38
N PRO A 376 -1.51 41.60 10.77
CA PRO A 376 -1.17 40.62 11.80
C PRO A 376 -1.45 41.14 13.22
N GLN A 377 -2.27 40.42 13.99
CA GLN A 377 -2.40 40.60 15.43
C GLN A 377 -1.44 39.65 16.18
N GLN A 378 -0.69 40.21 17.14
CA GLN A 378 0.23 39.49 18.03
C GLN A 378 -0.50 38.63 19.07
N PRO A 379 0.01 37.43 19.44
CA PRO A 379 -0.55 36.65 20.53
C PRO A 379 0.05 37.04 21.90
N GLU A 380 -0.82 37.27 22.89
CA GLU A 380 -0.47 37.38 24.30
C GLU A 380 -0.21 36.01 24.94
N ALA A 381 0.69 35.97 25.92
CA ALA A 381 1.17 34.78 26.61
C ALA A 381 0.62 34.64 28.04
N LYS A 382 0.75 33.40 28.56
CA LYS A 382 0.63 32.89 29.97
C LYS A 382 -0.77 32.33 30.33
N HIS A 383 -0.96 31.28 31.13
CA HIS A 383 -0.24 30.72 32.29
C HIS A 383 -0.46 29.19 32.44
N ALA A 384 0.50 28.49 33.06
CA ALA A 384 0.36 27.11 33.54
C ALA A 384 0.15 27.06 35.08
N PRO A 385 -0.58 26.06 35.61
CA PRO A 385 -0.39 25.65 37.01
C PRO A 385 -0.13 24.15 37.20
N ALA A 386 0.30 23.85 38.44
CA ALA A 386 1.06 22.70 38.90
C ALA A 386 0.30 21.37 39.08
N ALA A 387 1.06 20.27 39.04
CA ALA A 387 0.63 18.91 39.34
C ALA A 387 0.75 18.57 40.85
N PRO A 388 -0.07 17.63 41.37
CA PRO A 388 0.22 16.96 42.63
C PRO A 388 0.58 15.47 42.47
N GLU A 389 1.54 15.05 43.29
CA GLU A 389 1.99 13.66 43.51
C GLU A 389 0.97 12.82 44.32
N ARG A 390 0.99 11.49 44.09
CA ARG A 390 0.76 10.32 44.99
C ARG A 390 0.38 9.12 44.10
N GLY A 391 0.70 7.86 44.35
CA GLY A 391 1.28 7.11 45.46
C GLY A 391 1.06 5.62 45.16
N ARG A 392 2.06 4.78 45.47
CA ARG A 392 2.22 3.34 45.17
C ARG A 392 1.03 2.42 45.46
N GLN A 393 0.93 1.30 44.71
CA GLN A 393 1.19 -0.08 45.23
C GLN A 393 1.02 -1.15 44.12
N ALA A 394 1.92 -2.13 44.09
CA ALA A 394 1.90 -3.29 43.21
C ALA A 394 1.69 -4.58 44.03
N PRO A 395 1.04 -5.63 43.49
CA PRO A 395 1.18 -6.97 44.02
C PRO A 395 1.97 -7.90 43.08
N LYS A 396 2.60 -8.89 43.71
CA LYS A 396 3.55 -9.88 43.19
C LYS A 396 2.88 -11.22 42.81
N VAL A 397 3.34 -11.78 41.68
CA VAL A 397 3.79 -13.18 41.42
C VAL A 397 2.80 -14.37 41.33
N GLY A 398 2.96 -15.13 40.24
CA GLY A 398 2.75 -16.59 40.09
C GLY A 398 2.15 -16.92 38.70
N ARG A 399 2.60 -17.86 37.86
CA ARG A 399 3.43 -19.07 37.97
C ARG A 399 3.85 -19.51 36.55
N ALA A 400 4.98 -20.22 36.42
CA ALA A 400 5.57 -20.64 35.14
C ALA A 400 4.85 -21.83 34.47
N PHE A 401 4.80 -21.81 33.13
CA PHE A 401 4.53 -22.98 32.27
C PHE A 401 5.78 -23.36 31.47
N THR A 402 6.02 -24.66 31.40
CA THR A 402 7.18 -25.33 30.80
C THR A 402 7.13 -25.26 29.27
N LYS A 403 8.19 -24.72 28.64
CA LYS A 403 8.34 -24.69 27.17
C LYS A 403 8.68 -26.08 26.61
N MET A 404 7.96 -26.52 25.59
CA MET A 404 8.41 -27.54 24.63
C MET A 404 9.51 -26.95 23.74
N ALA A 405 10.55 -27.73 23.46
CA ALA A 405 11.67 -27.32 22.62
C ALA A 405 11.27 -27.30 21.14
N ILE A 406 11.50 -26.17 20.47
CA ILE A 406 11.44 -25.98 19.02
C ILE A 406 12.88 -25.91 18.50
N ALA A 407 13.13 -26.44 17.30
CA ALA A 407 14.46 -26.57 16.72
C ALA A 407 15.14 -25.21 16.41
N PRO A 408 16.49 -25.10 16.48
CA PRO A 408 17.21 -23.85 16.26
C PRO A 408 17.23 -23.46 14.77
N GLY A 409 16.85 -22.22 14.44
CA GLY A 409 17.02 -21.63 13.10
C GLY A 409 15.74 -21.30 12.33
N SER A 410 14.55 -21.54 12.90
CA SER A 410 13.30 -20.94 12.40
C SER A 410 13.21 -19.49 12.88
N PRO A 411 12.82 -18.51 12.05
CA PRO A 411 12.35 -17.24 12.61
C PRO A 411 11.21 -17.60 13.57
N GLU A 412 11.29 -17.11 14.81
CA GLU A 412 10.38 -17.55 15.87
C GLU A 412 8.92 -17.40 15.43
N PRO A 413 8.05 -18.39 15.68
CA PRO A 413 6.63 -18.21 15.48
C PRO A 413 6.18 -17.05 16.37
N TYR A 414 5.25 -16.25 15.87
CA TYR A 414 4.54 -15.18 16.57
C TYR A 414 4.54 -15.31 18.10
N LEU A 415 4.77 -14.21 18.82
CA LEU A 415 4.95 -14.15 20.30
C LEU A 415 3.94 -14.93 21.17
N PHE A 416 2.79 -15.32 20.61
CA PHE A 416 1.82 -16.23 21.20
C PHE A 416 1.44 -17.33 20.18
N THR A 417 2.02 -18.53 20.29
CA THR A 417 1.45 -19.75 19.67
C THR A 417 0.94 -20.71 20.76
N PRO A 418 -0.33 -21.14 20.72
CA PRO A 418 -1.35 -20.78 19.71
C PRO A 418 -1.78 -19.31 19.82
N ILE A 419 -2.13 -18.71 18.68
CA ILE A 419 -2.67 -17.34 18.65
C ILE A 419 -4.03 -17.36 19.34
N PRO A 420 -4.25 -16.52 20.35
CA PRO A 420 -5.53 -16.48 21.01
C PRO A 420 -6.59 -15.89 20.06
N GLU A 421 -7.82 -16.42 20.09
CA GLU A 421 -8.94 -15.92 19.28
C GLU A 421 -9.27 -14.46 19.59
N THR A 422 -8.95 -13.99 20.80
CA THR A 422 -9.13 -12.60 21.24
C THR A 422 -7.92 -12.11 22.03
N ILE A 423 -7.66 -10.80 21.98
CA ILE A 423 -6.61 -10.15 22.76
C ILE A 423 -7.20 -9.01 23.56
N ALA A 424 -6.86 -8.96 24.85
CA ALA A 424 -7.17 -7.82 25.70
C ALA A 424 -6.39 -6.59 25.21
N ALA A 425 -7.12 -5.53 24.87
CA ALA A 425 -6.57 -4.26 24.45
C ALA A 425 -6.93 -3.17 25.46
N ARG A 426 -6.12 -2.12 25.48
CA ARG A 426 -6.45 -0.86 26.13
C ARG A 426 -6.46 0.25 25.09
N VAL A 427 -7.60 0.91 24.94
CA VAL A 427 -7.79 2.03 24.02
C VAL A 427 -8.26 3.23 24.82
N SER A 428 -7.53 4.32 24.77
CA SER A 428 -7.87 5.57 25.48
C SER A 428 -7.74 6.76 24.54
N GLY A 429 -8.16 7.95 24.95
CA GLY A 429 -7.97 9.16 24.17
C GLY A 429 -8.71 10.34 24.78
N ALA A 430 -8.69 11.48 24.07
CA ALA A 430 -9.47 12.66 24.41
C ALA A 430 -10.45 13.01 23.28
N ALA A 431 -11.68 13.32 23.65
CA ALA A 431 -12.67 13.95 22.78
C ALA A 431 -12.51 15.47 22.86
N ARG A 432 -12.24 16.09 21.70
CA ARG A 432 -12.07 17.53 21.56
C ARG A 432 -12.88 18.05 20.40
N ASP A 433 -13.24 19.33 20.45
CA ASP A 433 -13.84 19.99 19.30
C ASP A 433 -12.79 20.60 18.35
N GLU A 434 -13.27 21.32 17.32
CA GLU A 434 -12.43 22.01 16.34
C GLU A 434 -11.47 23.05 16.95
N ARG A 435 -11.77 23.57 18.14
CA ARG A 435 -10.92 24.51 18.89
C ARG A 435 -9.98 23.80 19.87
N SER A 436 -9.94 22.47 19.82
CA SER A 436 -9.21 21.60 20.76
C SER A 436 -9.74 21.67 22.20
N GLU A 437 -10.94 22.22 22.42
CA GLU A 437 -11.58 22.26 23.74
C GLU A 437 -12.14 20.87 24.09
N PRO A 438 -12.01 20.41 25.36
CA PRO A 438 -12.48 19.09 25.76
C PRO A 438 -14.00 18.99 25.73
N ILE A 439 -14.52 17.85 25.27
CA ILE A 439 -15.96 17.56 25.25
C ILE A 439 -16.28 16.54 26.34
N ALA A 440 -16.91 17.01 27.42
CA ALA A 440 -17.39 16.16 28.49
C ALA A 440 -18.67 15.42 28.12
N LYS A 441 -18.88 14.23 28.69
CA LYS A 441 -20.08 13.39 28.52
C LYS A 441 -20.39 12.98 27.08
N ALA A 442 -19.42 13.06 26.16
CA ALA A 442 -19.55 12.44 24.85
C ALA A 442 -19.63 10.93 25.02
N LYS A 443 -20.58 10.28 24.34
CA LYS A 443 -20.69 8.83 24.30
C LYS A 443 -19.68 8.30 23.28
N VAL A 444 -18.73 7.48 23.72
CA VAL A 444 -17.67 6.93 22.89
C VAL A 444 -17.88 5.43 22.77
N THR A 445 -17.91 4.91 21.54
CA THR A 445 -18.10 3.48 21.26
C THR A 445 -16.87 2.92 20.54
N LEU A 446 -16.30 1.85 21.10
CA LEU A 446 -15.26 1.04 20.47
C LEU A 446 -15.93 -0.10 19.70
N TYR A 447 -15.59 -0.26 18.43
CA TYR A 447 -16.09 -1.32 17.57
C TYR A 447 -14.97 -2.30 17.21
N ALA A 448 -15.25 -3.59 17.31
CA ALA A 448 -14.40 -4.65 16.79
C ALA A 448 -14.74 -4.93 15.33
N VAL A 449 -13.72 -5.01 14.47
CA VAL A 449 -13.90 -5.52 13.10
C VAL A 449 -13.70 -7.04 13.14
N THR A 450 -14.70 -7.78 12.67
CA THR A 450 -14.72 -9.25 12.66
C THR A 450 -14.89 -9.77 11.23
N ARG A 451 -14.78 -11.09 11.04
CA ARG A 451 -15.09 -11.73 9.74
C ARG A 451 -16.56 -11.58 9.33
N GLU A 452 -17.45 -11.37 10.31
CA GLU A 452 -18.89 -11.19 10.12
C GLU A 452 -19.27 -9.70 9.97
N GLY A 453 -18.28 -8.81 9.84
CA GLY A 453 -18.47 -7.37 9.82
C GLY A 453 -18.09 -6.71 11.15
N VAL A 454 -18.51 -5.46 11.32
CA VAL A 454 -18.15 -4.65 12.48
C VAL A 454 -19.20 -4.77 13.58
N LYS A 455 -18.79 -4.85 14.84
CA LYS A 455 -19.69 -4.98 16.00
C LYS A 455 -19.25 -4.06 17.15
N PRO A 456 -20.18 -3.42 17.90
CA PRO A 456 -19.83 -2.70 19.12
C PRO A 456 -19.17 -3.65 20.12
N ALA A 457 -17.99 -3.29 20.60
CA ALA A 457 -17.23 -4.06 21.59
C ALA A 457 -17.37 -3.47 23.01
N ALA A 458 -17.37 -2.14 23.13
CA ALA A 458 -17.56 -1.44 24.41
C ALA A 458 -18.05 -0.01 24.19
N THR A 459 -18.73 0.56 25.17
CA THR A 459 -19.15 1.97 25.18
C THR A 459 -18.76 2.61 26.52
N THR A 460 -18.31 3.85 26.48
CA THR A 460 -17.99 4.67 27.66
C THR A 460 -18.45 6.12 27.44
N THR A 461 -18.26 6.98 28.44
CA THR A 461 -18.52 8.42 28.34
C THR A 461 -17.29 9.20 28.74
N THR A 462 -17.03 10.32 28.07
CA THR A 462 -15.88 11.17 28.39
C THR A 462 -16.03 11.90 29.72
N ASP A 463 -14.91 12.08 30.41
CA ASP A 463 -14.82 12.85 31.66
C ASP A 463 -14.83 14.38 31.43
N ALA A 464 -14.58 15.17 32.47
CA ALA A 464 -14.60 16.64 32.39
C ALA A 464 -13.48 17.19 31.49
N GLU A 465 -12.36 16.49 31.40
CA GLU A 465 -11.22 16.80 30.53
C GLU A 465 -11.38 16.22 29.11
N GLY A 466 -12.54 15.61 28.80
CA GLY A 466 -12.81 14.96 27.53
C GLY A 466 -12.14 13.59 27.38
N GLY A 467 -11.46 13.09 28.41
CA GLY A 467 -10.77 11.81 28.42
C GLY A 467 -11.74 10.63 28.40
N TYR A 468 -11.35 9.54 27.72
CA TYR A 468 -12.03 8.26 27.76
C TYR A 468 -11.03 7.09 27.80
N ASP A 469 -11.43 5.95 28.36
CA ASP A 469 -10.55 4.79 28.55
C ASP A 469 -11.36 3.48 28.49
N PHE A 470 -10.98 2.58 27.59
CA PHE A 470 -11.44 1.21 27.46
C PHE A 470 -10.34 0.29 27.97
N ARG A 471 -10.56 -0.41 29.09
CA ARG A 471 -9.55 -1.29 29.71
C ARG A 471 -9.94 -2.76 29.61
N GLY A 472 -9.01 -3.58 29.14
CA GLY A 472 -9.17 -5.03 29.12
C GLY A 472 -10.25 -5.51 28.15
N ILE A 473 -10.52 -4.76 27.08
CA ILE A 473 -11.52 -5.16 26.09
C ILE A 473 -10.92 -6.24 25.21
N HIS A 474 -11.56 -7.39 25.16
CA HIS A 474 -11.13 -8.51 24.32
C HIS A 474 -11.59 -8.27 22.87
N LEU A 475 -10.63 -7.95 22.01
CA LEU A 475 -10.86 -7.75 20.58
C LEU A 475 -10.50 -9.02 19.80
N PRO A 476 -11.31 -9.42 18.81
CA PRO A 476 -11.07 -10.62 18.03
C PRO A 476 -9.83 -10.46 17.15
N VAL A 477 -8.97 -11.47 17.18
CA VAL A 477 -7.79 -11.52 16.33
C VAL A 477 -8.23 -12.00 14.95
N LEU A 478 -8.11 -11.11 13.97
CA LEU A 478 -8.18 -11.45 12.57
C LEU A 478 -6.85 -12.09 12.21
N THR A 479 -6.83 -13.40 12.00
CA THR A 479 -5.70 -14.09 11.34
C THR A 479 -5.60 -13.74 9.86
N SER A 480 -5.90 -12.47 9.48
CA SER A 480 -6.13 -11.94 8.14
C SER A 480 -7.46 -12.37 7.46
N SER A 481 -7.71 -11.82 6.27
CA SER A 481 -8.98 -11.69 5.54
C SER A 481 -8.77 -11.89 4.03
N LYS A 482 -9.85 -12.12 3.27
CA LYS A 482 -9.80 -12.37 1.81
C LYS A 482 -9.58 -11.11 0.94
N LEU A 483 -9.40 -9.93 1.53
CA LEU A 483 -9.76 -8.65 0.88
C LEU A 483 -8.83 -8.21 -0.27
N LEU A 484 -7.54 -8.55 -0.27
CA LEU A 484 -6.61 -8.21 -1.34
C LEU A 484 -5.76 -9.43 -1.75
N PRO A 485 -5.60 -9.71 -3.06
CA PRO A 485 -4.99 -10.94 -3.56
C PRO A 485 -3.45 -10.91 -3.60
N ASN A 486 -2.80 -10.02 -2.84
CA ASN A 486 -1.37 -9.68 -2.97
C ASN A 486 -0.58 -9.54 -1.64
N GLN A 487 -1.18 -9.62 -0.43
CA GLN A 487 -0.48 -9.30 0.83
C GLN A 487 -0.77 -10.24 2.01
N ALA A 488 0.29 -10.79 2.62
CA ALA A 488 0.24 -11.81 3.67
C ALA A 488 0.08 -11.21 5.07
N MET A 489 -1.06 -10.53 5.30
CA MET A 489 -1.30 -9.74 6.51
C MET A 489 -1.12 -10.58 7.80
N PRO A 490 -0.20 -10.20 8.71
CA PRO A 490 -0.04 -10.88 10.00
C PRO A 490 -1.36 -10.89 10.81
N PRO A 491 -1.46 -11.79 11.80
CA PRO A 491 -2.51 -11.72 12.80
C PRO A 491 -2.62 -10.30 13.35
N HIS A 492 -3.81 -9.73 13.30
CA HIS A 492 -4.05 -8.38 13.74
C HIS A 492 -5.43 -8.25 14.37
N ILE A 493 -5.59 -7.25 15.22
CA ILE A 493 -6.90 -6.75 15.61
C ILE A 493 -7.15 -5.49 14.78
N ARG A 494 -8.35 -5.33 14.23
CA ARG A 494 -8.79 -4.08 13.62
C ARG A 494 -9.98 -3.56 14.42
N PHE A 495 -9.96 -2.28 14.75
CA PHE A 495 -11.03 -1.65 15.52
C PHE A 495 -11.21 -0.20 15.10
N LEU A 496 -12.39 0.32 15.42
CA LEU A 496 -12.80 1.70 15.14
C LEU A 496 -13.29 2.32 16.45
N VAL A 497 -13.13 3.63 16.59
CA VAL A 497 -13.74 4.37 17.70
C VAL A 497 -14.63 5.46 17.11
N SER A 498 -15.88 5.53 17.56
CA SER A 498 -16.78 6.65 17.24
C SER A 498 -17.16 7.42 18.50
N GLY A 499 -17.52 8.68 18.32
CA GLY A 499 -18.00 9.56 19.37
C GLY A 499 -19.28 10.30 18.98
N GLU A 500 -20.23 10.34 19.89
CA GLU A 500 -21.48 11.08 19.80
C GLU A 500 -21.56 12.12 20.92
N ALA A 501 -21.85 13.38 20.61
CA ALA A 501 -22.03 14.44 21.61
C ALA A 501 -23.15 15.41 21.21
N PRO A 502 -23.96 15.92 22.16
CA PRO A 502 -25.02 16.87 21.86
C PRO A 502 -24.50 18.11 21.11
N GLY A 503 -25.13 18.45 19.99
CA GLY A 503 -24.77 19.62 19.18
C GLY A 503 -23.47 19.49 18.36
N LYS A 504 -22.85 18.31 18.33
CA LYS A 504 -21.67 18.00 17.52
C LYS A 504 -21.99 16.93 16.47
N GLY A 505 -21.27 16.94 15.36
CA GLY A 505 -21.33 15.85 14.38
C GLY A 505 -20.67 14.59 14.93
N ILE A 506 -20.98 13.43 14.37
CA ILE A 506 -20.28 12.19 14.72
C ILE A 506 -18.77 12.34 14.46
N ALA A 507 -17.97 12.02 15.48
CA ALA A 507 -16.53 11.93 15.34
C ALA A 507 -16.12 10.48 15.09
N TRP A 508 -15.19 10.26 14.16
CA TRP A 508 -14.52 8.98 13.97
C TRP A 508 -13.05 9.13 14.32
N GLY A 509 -12.52 8.19 15.11
CA GLY A 509 -11.08 8.01 15.22
C GLY A 509 -10.57 7.36 13.93
N ARG A 510 -9.30 7.62 13.59
CA ARG A 510 -8.65 6.90 12.49
C ARG A 510 -8.78 5.39 12.73
N GLY A 511 -9.12 4.65 11.67
CA GLY A 511 -9.15 3.19 11.76
C GLY A 511 -7.75 2.69 12.12
N LEU A 512 -7.64 1.89 13.18
CA LEU A 512 -6.36 1.32 13.59
C LEU A 512 -6.40 -0.19 13.51
N SER A 513 -5.29 -0.73 13.03
CA SER A 513 -4.96 -2.14 13.10
C SER A 513 -3.73 -2.30 13.99
N MET A 514 -3.81 -3.20 14.97
CA MET A 514 -2.64 -3.62 15.75
C MET A 514 -2.23 -5.02 15.31
N TRP A 515 -0.96 -5.22 15.07
CA TRP A 515 -0.40 -6.35 14.35
C TRP A 515 0.56 -7.15 15.20
N GLN A 516 0.64 -8.45 14.96
CA GLN A 516 1.70 -9.29 15.48
C GLN A 516 2.87 -9.30 14.50
N PHE A 517 3.89 -8.51 14.77
CA PHE A 517 5.18 -8.63 14.08
C PHE A 517 6.21 -9.28 14.99
N ASN A 518 7.14 -10.02 14.39
CA ASN A 518 8.41 -10.33 15.05
C ASN A 518 9.25 -9.04 15.02
N PRO A 519 9.64 -8.47 16.19
CA PRO A 519 10.44 -7.25 16.26
C PRO A 519 11.77 -7.34 15.48
N GLU A 520 12.34 -8.55 15.34
CA GLU A 520 13.62 -8.76 14.65
C GLU A 520 13.50 -8.60 13.12
N ASN A 521 12.29 -8.74 12.56
CA ASN A 521 12.03 -8.68 11.12
C ASN A 521 11.03 -7.56 10.78
N LEU A 522 11.02 -6.48 11.55
CA LEU A 522 10.01 -5.42 11.41
C LEU A 522 10.03 -4.77 10.02
N ASP A 523 11.22 -4.47 9.52
CA ASP A 523 11.40 -3.79 8.23
C ASP A 523 11.05 -4.70 7.04
N GLU A 524 11.42 -5.98 7.11
CA GLU A 524 11.16 -6.97 6.06
C GLU A 524 9.66 -7.32 5.92
N ASN A 525 8.90 -7.24 7.01
CA ASN A 525 7.46 -7.55 7.02
C ASN A 525 6.57 -6.32 6.78
N GLY A 526 7.15 -5.17 6.44
CA GLY A 526 6.39 -3.92 6.28
C GLY A 526 5.78 -3.40 7.59
N GLY A 527 6.36 -3.74 8.74
CA GLY A 527 5.85 -3.39 10.07
C GLY A 527 6.03 -1.91 10.47
N GLN A 528 6.71 -1.09 9.67
CA GLN A 528 6.92 0.32 9.98
C GLN A 528 5.59 1.09 9.99
N GLY A 529 5.30 1.75 11.11
CA GLY A 529 4.08 2.55 11.31
C GLY A 529 2.87 1.77 11.84
N HIS A 530 3.01 0.47 12.09
CA HIS A 530 1.96 -0.35 12.67
C HIS A 530 2.10 -0.51 14.19
N LEU A 531 0.97 -0.50 14.90
CA LEU A 531 0.95 -0.74 16.34
C LEU A 531 1.12 -2.24 16.63
N PHE A 532 1.89 -2.61 17.65
CA PHE A 532 2.02 -4.02 18.05
C PHE A 532 0.79 -4.48 18.85
N LEU A 533 0.42 -5.75 18.74
CA LEU A 533 -0.58 -6.36 19.63
C LEU A 533 -0.23 -6.10 21.10
N GLN A 534 -1.28 -5.88 21.91
CA GLN A 534 -1.18 -5.51 23.35
C GLN A 534 -0.59 -4.13 23.65
N SER A 535 -0.20 -3.34 22.65
CA SER A 535 0.14 -1.93 22.89
C SER A 535 -1.07 -1.18 23.44
N ASN A 536 -0.83 -0.27 24.38
CA ASN A 536 -1.83 0.73 24.72
C ASN A 536 -1.99 1.67 23.52
N VAL A 537 -3.24 1.93 23.13
CA VAL A 537 -3.53 2.80 21.99
C VAL A 537 -4.18 4.08 22.48
N THR A 538 -3.65 5.21 22.03
CA THR A 538 -4.26 6.53 22.25
C THR A 538 -4.88 7.01 20.94
N LEU A 539 -6.19 7.25 20.94
CA LEU A 539 -6.97 7.72 19.80
C LEU A 539 -7.76 8.96 20.19
N ASP A 540 -7.32 10.13 19.78
CA ASP A 540 -8.11 11.33 20.03
C ASP A 540 -9.26 11.44 19.02
N LEU A 541 -10.41 11.92 19.48
CA LEU A 541 -11.59 12.17 18.66
C LEU A 541 -11.75 13.66 18.46
N LYS A 542 -11.80 14.10 17.19
CA LYS A 542 -12.10 15.48 16.83
C LYS A 542 -13.55 15.59 16.38
N PHE A 543 -14.36 16.31 17.13
CA PHE A 543 -15.76 16.56 16.84
C PHE A 543 -15.89 17.86 16.04
N GLY A 544 -16.40 17.75 14.83
CA GLY A 544 -16.82 18.92 14.07
C GLY A 544 -18.18 19.44 14.50
N LYS A 545 -18.56 20.60 13.96
CA LYS A 545 -19.90 21.16 14.17
C LYS A 545 -20.97 20.20 13.61
N ALA A 546 -22.07 20.04 14.35
CA ALA A 546 -23.20 19.24 13.87
C ALA A 546 -23.80 19.87 12.61
N ALA A 547 -24.03 19.02 11.62
CA ALA A 547 -24.78 19.32 10.42
C ALA A 547 -25.89 18.28 10.22
N ALA A 548 -26.81 18.61 9.33
CA ALA A 548 -27.84 17.70 8.88
C ALA A 548 -27.90 17.74 7.36
N LEU A 549 -27.96 16.58 6.74
CA LEU A 549 -28.27 16.47 5.33
C LEU A 549 -29.77 16.28 5.19
N HIS A 550 -30.41 17.14 4.41
CA HIS A 550 -31.84 17.03 4.15
C HIS A 550 -32.15 17.27 2.69
N GLY A 551 -33.29 16.77 2.23
CA GLY A 551 -33.59 16.76 0.82
C GLY A 551 -34.90 16.07 0.51
N ARG A 552 -35.12 15.81 -0.78
CA ARG A 552 -36.28 15.08 -1.30
C ARG A 552 -35.83 13.98 -2.25
N ILE A 553 -36.46 12.83 -2.18
CA ILE A 553 -36.35 11.79 -3.20
C ILE A 553 -37.59 11.84 -4.07
N VAL A 554 -37.37 11.99 -5.36
CA VAL A 554 -38.42 12.08 -6.38
C VAL A 554 -38.16 11.07 -7.50
N ASP A 555 -39.19 10.70 -8.23
CA ASP A 555 -39.06 9.91 -9.45
C ASP A 555 -38.69 10.81 -10.65
N GLU A 556 -38.57 10.22 -11.84
CA GLU A 556 -38.27 10.93 -13.09
C GLU A 556 -39.32 11.97 -13.50
N ARG A 557 -40.51 11.97 -12.89
CA ARG A 557 -41.57 12.98 -13.11
C ARG A 557 -41.54 14.09 -12.06
N GLY A 558 -40.65 14.00 -11.07
CA GLY A 558 -40.60 14.89 -9.93
C GLY A 558 -41.64 14.55 -8.85
N GLU A 559 -42.32 13.39 -8.94
CA GLU A 559 -43.26 12.94 -7.92
C GLU A 559 -42.49 12.39 -6.71
N PRO A 560 -42.91 12.70 -5.47
CA PRO A 560 -42.22 12.23 -4.28
C PRO A 560 -42.28 10.71 -4.13
N ILE A 561 -41.18 10.09 -3.68
CA ILE A 561 -41.13 8.65 -3.36
C ILE A 561 -41.19 8.47 -1.84
N PRO A 562 -42.36 8.19 -1.25
CA PRO A 562 -42.49 7.98 0.18
C PRO A 562 -41.94 6.61 0.62
N GLY A 563 -41.35 6.55 1.82
CA GLY A 563 -40.83 5.31 2.38
C GLY A 563 -39.49 4.83 1.80
N ALA A 564 -38.87 5.59 0.90
CA ALA A 564 -37.49 5.34 0.45
C ALA A 564 -36.51 5.47 1.62
N LYS A 565 -35.56 4.55 1.71
CA LYS A 565 -34.53 4.54 2.76
C LYS A 565 -33.30 5.26 2.24
N VAL A 566 -32.74 6.14 3.05
CA VAL A 566 -31.48 6.85 2.76
C VAL A 566 -30.50 6.50 3.86
N ARG A 567 -29.30 6.05 3.49
CA ARG A 567 -28.22 5.79 4.45
C ARG A 567 -26.91 6.34 3.97
N VAL A 568 -26.11 6.87 4.88
CA VAL A 568 -24.70 7.16 4.65
C VAL A 568 -23.95 5.83 4.66
N VAL A 569 -23.10 5.63 3.66
CA VAL A 569 -22.20 4.46 3.59
C VAL A 569 -20.74 4.86 3.66
N ASN A 570 -20.41 6.11 3.34
CA ASN A 570 -19.05 6.61 3.40
C ASN A 570 -18.98 8.13 3.56
N HIS A 571 -17.79 8.66 3.86
CA HIS A 571 -17.55 10.10 3.89
C HIS A 571 -16.11 10.49 3.55
N ALA A 572 -15.91 11.75 3.16
CA ALA A 572 -14.62 12.43 3.02
C ALA A 572 -14.73 13.83 3.64
N GLU A 573 -13.68 14.29 4.33
CA GLU A 573 -13.60 15.67 4.82
C GLU A 573 -13.46 16.62 3.62
N ILE A 574 -14.04 17.82 3.70
CA ILE A 574 -13.88 18.87 2.69
C ILE A 574 -13.00 19.97 3.27
N ASP A 575 -11.85 20.22 2.65
CA ASP A 575 -10.90 21.24 3.07
C ASP A 575 -11.41 22.67 2.86
N ALA A 576 -10.58 23.66 3.22
CA ALA A 576 -10.86 25.08 3.06
C ALA A 576 -11.19 25.49 1.61
N ASP A 577 -10.59 24.80 0.63
CA ASP A 577 -10.71 25.07 -0.80
C ASP A 577 -11.91 24.35 -1.46
N GLY A 578 -12.66 23.55 -0.70
CA GLY A 578 -13.77 22.75 -1.21
C GLY A 578 -13.34 21.41 -1.80
N ARG A 579 -12.07 21.00 -1.64
CA ARG A 579 -11.58 19.71 -2.11
C ARG A 579 -11.77 18.64 -1.05
N GLU A 580 -11.95 17.40 -1.48
CA GLU A 580 -11.90 16.28 -0.54
C GLU A 580 -10.49 16.17 0.05
N ALA A 581 -10.40 16.16 1.36
CA ALA A 581 -9.16 15.96 2.09
C ALA A 581 -9.24 14.65 2.88
N GLY A 582 -8.14 13.91 2.84
CA GLY A 582 -7.99 12.65 3.56
C GLY A 582 -8.43 11.44 2.76
N ASN A 583 -7.95 10.28 3.22
CA ASN A 583 -8.46 9.02 2.72
C ASN A 583 -9.83 8.76 3.34
N ILE A 584 -10.74 8.35 2.47
CA ILE A 584 -11.93 7.62 2.80
C ILE A 584 -11.48 6.30 3.47
N ASP A 585 -11.35 6.29 4.79
CA ASP A 585 -11.26 5.02 5.50
C ASP A 585 -12.63 4.34 5.34
N ASP A 586 -12.66 3.04 4.97
CA ASP A 586 -13.86 2.20 4.94
C ASP A 586 -14.49 2.13 6.34
N LEU A 587 -15.14 3.21 6.74
CA LEU A 587 -15.81 3.37 8.01
C LEU A 587 -17.20 2.78 7.86
N GLU A 588 -17.50 1.84 8.75
CA GLU A 588 -18.68 1.00 8.65
C GLU A 588 -19.89 1.74 9.22
N TRP A 589 -20.42 2.71 8.48
CA TRP A 589 -21.65 3.44 8.85
C TRP A 589 -22.83 2.50 9.16
N ASN A 590 -22.78 1.27 8.65
CA ASN A 590 -23.73 0.21 8.94
C ASN A 590 -23.79 -0.20 10.42
N VAL A 591 -22.79 0.14 11.24
CA VAL A 591 -22.78 -0.23 12.67
C VAL A 591 -23.25 0.86 13.64
N LEU A 592 -23.57 2.04 13.12
CA LEU A 592 -24.12 3.10 13.95
C LEU A 592 -25.54 2.73 14.42
N PRO A 593 -25.96 3.17 15.62
CA PRO A 593 -27.33 3.00 16.10
C PRO A 593 -28.37 3.48 15.08
N ASP A 594 -29.57 2.91 15.15
CA ASP A 594 -30.69 3.34 14.32
C ASP A 594 -30.92 4.86 14.44
N GLY A 595 -31.17 5.50 13.29
CA GLY A 595 -31.37 6.95 13.19
C GLY A 595 -30.11 7.78 12.90
N LEU A 596 -28.91 7.29 13.24
CA LEU A 596 -27.67 8.01 12.90
C LEU A 596 -27.20 7.62 11.49
N GLY A 597 -26.99 8.62 10.64
CA GLY A 597 -26.61 8.39 9.24
C GLY A 597 -27.72 7.74 8.40
N ARG A 598 -28.94 7.60 8.91
CA ARG A 598 -30.06 6.92 8.22
C ARG A 598 -31.34 7.73 8.34
N SER A 599 -32.16 7.69 7.30
CA SER A 599 -33.48 8.32 7.25
C SER A 599 -34.42 7.53 6.36
N GLN A 600 -35.71 7.77 6.51
CA GLN A 600 -36.74 7.26 5.61
C GLN A 600 -37.59 8.44 5.14
N THR A 601 -37.94 8.47 3.86
CA THR A 601 -38.69 9.59 3.29
C THR A 601 -40.13 9.62 3.78
N GLY A 602 -40.64 10.82 4.05
CA GLY A 602 -42.03 11.09 4.35
C GLY A 602 -42.94 11.05 3.12
N ALA A 603 -44.22 11.39 3.29
CA ALA A 603 -45.23 11.42 2.21
C ALA A 603 -44.87 12.40 1.07
N ASP A 604 -44.10 13.44 1.37
CA ASP A 604 -43.61 14.46 0.44
C ASP A 604 -42.26 14.08 -0.20
N GLY A 605 -41.77 12.87 0.05
CA GLY A 605 -40.45 12.39 -0.38
C GLY A 605 -39.30 13.02 0.41
N GLY A 606 -39.59 13.85 1.42
CA GLY A 606 -38.60 14.54 2.23
C GLY A 606 -37.86 13.60 3.16
N PHE A 607 -36.53 13.77 3.27
CA PHE A 607 -35.70 13.08 4.26
C PHE A 607 -34.81 14.06 5.01
N ARG A 608 -34.38 13.64 6.21
CA ARG A 608 -33.42 14.38 7.03
C ARG A 608 -32.55 13.38 7.79
N ILE A 609 -31.24 13.50 7.63
CA ILE A 609 -30.21 12.73 8.33
C ILE A 609 -29.48 13.68 9.28
N GLU A 610 -29.58 13.42 10.58
CA GLU A 610 -28.93 14.23 11.62
C GLU A 610 -27.64 13.59 12.12
N GLY A 611 -26.90 14.33 12.95
CA GLY A 611 -25.66 13.86 13.58
C GLY A 611 -24.48 13.75 12.62
N LEU A 612 -24.57 14.36 11.44
CA LEU A 612 -23.46 14.46 10.49
C LEU A 612 -22.52 15.60 10.90
N THR A 613 -21.30 15.58 10.39
CA THR A 613 -20.31 16.64 10.56
C THR A 613 -20.39 17.64 9.41
N GLU A 614 -20.33 18.94 9.72
CA GLU A 614 -20.25 20.04 8.74
C GLU A 614 -18.96 19.91 7.91
N ARG A 615 -18.99 20.35 6.64
CA ARG A 615 -17.85 20.26 5.71
C ARG A 615 -17.37 18.84 5.40
N PHE A 616 -18.30 17.92 5.19
CA PHE A 616 -17.99 16.57 4.72
C PHE A 616 -18.80 16.27 3.46
N CYS A 617 -18.19 15.53 2.54
CA CYS A 617 -18.86 14.85 1.43
C CYS A 617 -19.24 13.45 1.90
N TYR A 618 -20.49 13.06 1.73
CA TYR A 618 -21.02 11.76 2.14
C TYR A 618 -21.44 10.95 0.91
N SER A 619 -21.03 9.69 0.86
CA SER A 619 -21.64 8.71 -0.05
C SER A 619 -22.95 8.23 0.57
N LEU A 620 -24.05 8.45 -0.14
CA LEU A 620 -25.37 7.99 0.23
C LEU A 620 -25.77 6.79 -0.62
N VAL A 621 -26.43 5.84 0.02
CA VAL A 621 -27.21 4.79 -0.62
C VAL A 621 -28.68 5.05 -0.41
N VAL A 622 -29.43 5.09 -1.52
CA VAL A 622 -30.88 5.20 -1.53
C VAL A 622 -31.48 3.86 -1.96
N THR A 623 -32.43 3.35 -1.18
CA THR A 623 -33.20 2.14 -1.50
C THR A 623 -34.67 2.51 -1.63
N ARG A 624 -35.27 2.15 -2.75
CA ARG A 624 -36.69 2.40 -3.02
C ARG A 624 -37.59 1.46 -2.22
N PRO A 625 -38.82 1.86 -1.83
CA PRO A 625 -39.73 0.97 -1.12
C PRO A 625 -40.18 -0.22 -1.98
N GLU A 626 -40.18 -0.09 -3.31
CA GLU A 626 -40.59 -1.15 -4.23
C GLU A 626 -39.55 -2.26 -4.40
N SER A 627 -38.27 -2.01 -4.02
CA SER A 627 -37.21 -3.02 -4.03
C SER A 627 -36.25 -2.82 -2.85
N THR A 628 -36.15 -3.83 -1.99
CA THR A 628 -35.20 -3.81 -0.87
C THR A 628 -33.77 -4.15 -1.28
N ARG A 629 -33.55 -4.55 -2.54
CA ARG A 629 -32.25 -5.01 -3.04
C ARG A 629 -31.58 -4.03 -4.00
N THR A 630 -32.37 -3.11 -4.59
CA THR A 630 -31.83 -2.11 -5.52
C THR A 630 -31.34 -0.90 -4.74
N GLU A 631 -30.06 -0.63 -4.84
CA GLU A 631 -29.39 0.47 -4.17
C GLU A 631 -28.89 1.48 -5.19
N PHE A 632 -29.14 2.77 -4.95
CA PHE A 632 -28.62 3.88 -5.74
C PHE A 632 -27.54 4.61 -4.95
N SER A 633 -26.32 4.64 -5.48
CA SER A 633 -25.19 5.33 -4.84
C SER A 633 -25.03 6.74 -5.40
N LEU A 634 -24.91 7.75 -4.53
CA LEU A 634 -24.66 9.15 -4.90
C LEU A 634 -23.88 9.89 -3.82
N PHE A 635 -23.48 11.13 -4.09
CA PHE A 635 -22.70 11.94 -3.16
C PHE A 635 -23.45 13.22 -2.77
N ALA A 636 -23.35 13.59 -1.49
CA ALA A 636 -23.93 14.82 -0.99
C ALA A 636 -23.06 15.43 0.11
N ALA A 637 -22.91 16.74 0.10
CA ALA A 637 -22.07 17.47 1.03
C ALA A 637 -22.90 18.26 2.06
N THR A 638 -22.36 18.38 3.28
CA THR A 638 -22.92 19.22 4.35
C THR A 638 -22.43 20.68 4.30
N VAL A 639 -21.88 21.12 3.18
CA VAL A 639 -21.55 22.53 2.92
C VAL A 639 -22.69 23.21 2.18
N ASP A 640 -22.94 24.47 2.51
CA ASP A 640 -23.79 25.34 1.71
C ASP A 640 -23.04 25.79 0.45
N GLY A 641 -23.71 25.79 -0.70
CA GLY A 641 -23.10 26.24 -1.95
C GLY A 641 -23.76 25.64 -3.19
N PRO A 642 -23.27 25.94 -4.41
CA PRO A 642 -23.64 25.18 -5.59
C PRO A 642 -23.11 23.74 -5.49
N ASP A 643 -23.69 22.83 -6.26
CA ASP A 643 -23.13 21.48 -6.45
C ASP A 643 -21.67 21.59 -6.92
N GLN A 644 -20.80 20.76 -6.36
CA GLN A 644 -19.36 20.80 -6.64
C GLN A 644 -18.91 19.46 -7.22
N ASP A 645 -18.00 19.51 -8.18
CA ASP A 645 -17.28 18.33 -8.66
C ASP A 645 -16.12 18.04 -7.72
N HIS A 646 -16.22 16.93 -6.99
CA HIS A 646 -15.19 16.44 -6.10
C HIS A 646 -14.28 15.45 -6.85
N LYS A 647 -12.97 15.67 -6.73
CA LYS A 647 -11.94 14.77 -7.21
C LYS A 647 -11.28 14.09 -6.01
N PRO A 648 -11.48 12.78 -5.78
CA PRO A 648 -10.87 12.10 -4.66
C PRO A 648 -9.34 12.16 -4.77
N THR A 649 -8.66 12.40 -3.66
CA THR A 649 -7.22 12.73 -3.64
C THR A 649 -6.27 11.52 -3.64
N SER A 650 -6.76 10.28 -3.73
CA SER A 650 -5.91 9.10 -3.63
C SER A 650 -6.26 7.95 -4.57
N VAL A 651 -5.21 7.19 -4.90
CA VAL A 651 -5.18 6.00 -5.76
C VAL A 651 -5.80 4.76 -5.06
N GLY A 652 -6.44 4.92 -3.89
CA GLY A 652 -7.00 3.80 -3.10
C GLY A 652 -8.52 3.80 -2.97
N SER A 653 -9.20 4.87 -3.38
CA SER A 653 -10.65 4.93 -3.31
C SER A 653 -11.27 4.01 -4.36
N ILE A 654 -12.16 3.11 -3.93
CA ILE A 654 -13.07 2.35 -4.82
C ILE A 654 -13.89 3.26 -5.76
N PHE A 655 -13.95 4.56 -5.46
CA PHE A 655 -14.51 5.59 -6.32
C PHE A 655 -13.43 6.15 -7.23
N LEU A 656 -13.07 5.39 -8.27
CA LEU A 656 -12.21 5.85 -9.35
C LEU A 656 -12.99 6.87 -10.20
N GLY A 657 -12.82 8.17 -9.93
CA GLY A 657 -13.37 9.22 -10.79
C GLY A 657 -13.75 10.51 -10.07
N THR A 658 -13.95 11.57 -10.86
CA THR A 658 -14.62 12.80 -10.39
C THR A 658 -16.09 12.49 -10.13
N HIS A 659 -16.64 12.96 -9.02
CA HIS A 659 -18.06 12.80 -8.72
C HIS A 659 -18.67 14.14 -8.30
N GLN A 660 -19.92 14.37 -8.66
CA GLN A 660 -20.65 15.58 -8.26
C GLN A 660 -21.25 15.36 -6.87
N ALA A 661 -20.85 16.15 -5.87
CA ALA A 661 -21.50 16.16 -4.57
C ALA A 661 -22.56 17.26 -4.53
N ARG A 662 -23.78 16.87 -4.18
CA ARG A 662 -24.92 17.79 -4.08
C ARG A 662 -24.95 18.47 -2.71
N THR A 663 -25.25 19.75 -2.66
CA THR A 663 -25.33 20.51 -1.40
C THR A 663 -26.76 20.54 -0.85
N SER A 664 -26.91 20.70 0.47
CA SER A 664 -28.24 20.67 1.11
C SER A 664 -29.03 21.97 0.82
N PRO A 665 -30.34 21.94 0.47
CA PRO A 665 -31.25 20.79 0.41
C PRO A 665 -31.21 20.01 -0.92
N VAL A 666 -30.86 18.73 -0.86
CA VAL A 666 -30.63 17.90 -2.07
C VAL A 666 -31.94 17.40 -2.65
N THR A 667 -32.16 17.54 -3.96
CA THR A 667 -33.19 16.75 -4.68
C THR A 667 -32.53 15.57 -5.37
N ILE A 668 -32.97 14.35 -5.05
CA ILE A 668 -32.46 13.10 -5.62
C ILE A 668 -33.53 12.50 -6.52
N THR A 669 -33.28 12.52 -7.83
CA THR A 669 -34.12 11.84 -8.82
C THR A 669 -33.70 10.40 -8.94
N VAL A 670 -34.61 9.48 -8.62
CA VAL A 670 -34.41 8.03 -8.73
C VAL A 670 -35.40 7.46 -9.75
N PRO A 671 -34.93 6.93 -10.89
CA PRO A 671 -35.81 6.40 -11.92
C PRO A 671 -36.70 5.26 -11.41
N LYS A 672 -37.89 5.10 -12.02
CA LYS A 672 -38.79 3.96 -11.80
C LYS A 672 -38.10 2.64 -12.14
N LEU A 673 -38.14 1.70 -11.19
CA LEU A 673 -37.52 0.39 -11.37
C LEU A 673 -38.28 -0.49 -12.36
N ARG A 674 -37.52 -1.35 -13.05
CA ARG A 674 -37.97 -2.29 -14.05
C ARG A 674 -37.73 -3.72 -13.58
N PRO A 675 -38.78 -4.55 -13.40
CA PRO A 675 -38.56 -5.96 -13.16
C PRO A 675 -37.84 -6.58 -14.35
N ILE A 676 -36.81 -7.35 -14.06
CA ILE A 676 -36.06 -8.14 -15.01
C ILE A 676 -36.15 -9.58 -14.51
N ASP A 677 -36.80 -10.42 -15.31
CA ASP A 677 -36.95 -11.84 -15.01
C ASP A 677 -35.74 -12.57 -15.57
N VAL A 678 -34.77 -12.86 -14.70
CA VAL A 678 -33.54 -13.57 -15.07
C VAL A 678 -33.77 -15.07 -14.89
N LEU A 679 -33.47 -15.84 -15.93
CA LEU A 679 -33.42 -17.29 -15.93
C LEU A 679 -31.98 -17.73 -16.19
N VAL A 680 -31.39 -18.45 -15.25
CA VAL A 680 -30.06 -19.03 -15.37
C VAL A 680 -30.19 -20.50 -15.74
N LEU A 681 -29.65 -20.86 -16.90
CA LEU A 681 -29.61 -22.22 -17.41
C LEU A 681 -28.17 -22.71 -17.51
N ALA A 682 -27.99 -24.01 -17.35
CA ALA A 682 -26.79 -24.70 -17.73
C ALA A 682 -26.68 -24.74 -19.26
N ASP A 683 -25.53 -24.36 -19.81
CA ASP A 683 -25.35 -24.29 -21.27
C ASP A 683 -25.40 -25.67 -21.95
N ASP A 684 -24.99 -26.73 -21.24
CA ASP A 684 -24.89 -28.09 -21.80
C ASP A 684 -26.21 -28.85 -21.86
N ASP A 685 -27.03 -28.80 -20.79
CA ASP A 685 -28.27 -29.56 -20.71
C ASP A 685 -29.54 -28.69 -20.64
N GLY A 686 -29.38 -27.37 -20.62
CA GLY A 686 -30.48 -26.42 -20.56
C GLY A 686 -31.27 -26.45 -19.25
N LYS A 687 -30.81 -27.19 -18.22
CA LYS A 687 -31.50 -27.23 -16.94
C LYS A 687 -31.27 -25.95 -16.16
N PRO A 688 -32.22 -25.56 -15.29
CA PRO A 688 -32.02 -24.39 -14.43
C PRO A 688 -30.87 -24.58 -13.43
N VAL A 689 -30.13 -23.51 -13.17
CA VAL A 689 -29.06 -23.48 -12.16
C VAL A 689 -29.58 -22.80 -10.90
N ALA A 690 -29.90 -23.60 -9.88
CA ALA A 690 -30.34 -23.11 -8.58
C ALA A 690 -29.17 -22.54 -7.75
N GLY A 691 -29.41 -21.49 -6.96
CA GLY A 691 -28.41 -20.88 -6.09
C GLY A 691 -27.28 -20.15 -6.82
N ALA A 692 -27.45 -19.83 -8.11
CA ALA A 692 -26.53 -18.95 -8.82
C ALA A 692 -26.70 -17.51 -8.32
N HIS A 693 -25.60 -16.89 -7.88
CA HIS A 693 -25.59 -15.52 -7.39
C HIS A 693 -25.51 -14.54 -8.57
N ILE A 694 -26.57 -13.78 -8.80
CA ILE A 694 -26.62 -12.74 -9.81
C ILE A 694 -26.26 -11.40 -9.20
N GLN A 695 -25.40 -10.65 -9.88
CA GLN A 695 -25.07 -9.26 -9.57
C GLN A 695 -25.21 -8.41 -10.82
N MET A 696 -25.94 -7.30 -10.73
CA MET A 696 -26.14 -6.36 -11.82
C MET A 696 -25.73 -4.96 -11.39
N ARG A 697 -25.06 -4.22 -12.26
CA ARG A 697 -24.61 -2.85 -12.00
C ARG A 697 -24.95 -1.92 -13.17
N ALA A 698 -25.66 -0.84 -12.88
CA ALA A 698 -25.94 0.25 -13.81
C ALA A 698 -24.88 1.36 -13.73
N GLU A 699 -24.79 2.18 -14.76
CA GLU A 699 -23.87 3.31 -14.82
C GLU A 699 -24.15 4.38 -13.75
N LEU A 700 -25.43 4.59 -13.41
CA LEU A 700 -25.89 5.55 -12.38
C LEU A 700 -25.64 5.08 -10.93
N GLY A 701 -24.67 4.19 -10.72
CA GLY A 701 -24.37 3.63 -9.40
C GLY A 701 -25.50 2.76 -8.83
N ALA A 702 -26.49 2.39 -9.64
CA ALA A 702 -27.53 1.46 -9.23
C ALA A 702 -26.98 0.03 -9.22
N SER A 703 -27.20 -0.72 -8.16
CA SER A 703 -26.80 -2.12 -8.08
C SER A 703 -27.89 -2.97 -7.45
N GLU A 704 -27.96 -4.23 -7.87
CA GLU A 704 -28.81 -5.24 -7.25
C GLU A 704 -28.14 -6.60 -7.34
N SER A 705 -28.37 -7.44 -6.33
CA SER A 705 -27.92 -8.81 -6.35
C SER A 705 -28.89 -9.76 -5.66
N GLY A 706 -28.72 -11.06 -5.90
CA GLY A 706 -29.42 -12.13 -5.20
C GLY A 706 -29.21 -13.48 -5.85
N ASP A 707 -29.72 -14.52 -5.22
CA ASP A 707 -29.53 -15.90 -5.67
C ASP A 707 -30.77 -16.43 -6.42
N THR A 708 -30.56 -17.27 -7.42
CA THR A 708 -31.64 -17.95 -8.15
C THR A 708 -32.33 -19.01 -7.28
N ASP A 709 -33.64 -19.17 -7.50
CA ASP A 709 -34.43 -20.24 -6.89
C ASP A 709 -34.17 -21.62 -7.52
N ASP A 710 -34.89 -22.66 -7.06
CA ASP A 710 -34.79 -24.02 -7.58
C ASP A 710 -35.13 -24.14 -9.09
N ALA A 711 -35.88 -23.18 -9.63
CA ALA A 711 -36.19 -23.08 -11.05
C ALA A 711 -35.18 -22.23 -11.82
N GLY A 712 -34.04 -21.89 -11.22
CA GLY A 712 -32.98 -21.05 -11.79
C GLY A 712 -33.42 -19.62 -12.06
N LYS A 713 -34.49 -19.15 -11.40
CA LYS A 713 -35.07 -17.84 -11.64
C LYS A 713 -34.72 -16.86 -10.54
N ILE A 714 -34.53 -15.60 -10.92
CA ILE A 714 -34.50 -14.47 -10.01
C ILE A 714 -35.16 -13.28 -10.68
N ARG A 715 -35.94 -12.52 -9.91
CA ARG A 715 -36.45 -11.21 -10.34
C ARG A 715 -35.58 -10.11 -9.76
N LEU A 716 -34.95 -9.34 -10.64
CA LEU A 716 -34.23 -8.12 -10.30
C LEU A 716 -35.09 -6.90 -10.65
N HIS A 717 -34.72 -5.74 -10.15
CA HIS A 717 -35.37 -4.45 -10.35
C HIS A 717 -34.33 -3.38 -10.70
N SER A 718 -34.11 -3.12 -11.99
CA SER A 718 -33.13 -2.11 -12.43
C SER A 718 -33.76 -0.84 -12.97
N PRO A 719 -33.12 0.32 -12.91
CA PRO A 719 -33.52 1.46 -13.74
C PRO A 719 -33.46 1.13 -15.25
N PRO A 720 -34.24 1.80 -16.11
CA PRO A 720 -34.03 1.74 -17.56
C PRO A 720 -32.67 2.32 -17.96
N GLY A 721 -32.11 1.83 -19.06
CA GLY A 721 -30.86 2.31 -19.65
C GLY A 721 -29.77 1.23 -19.76
N GLU A 722 -28.58 1.66 -20.15
CA GLU A 722 -27.41 0.80 -20.32
C GLU A 722 -26.80 0.43 -18.95
N HIS A 723 -26.45 -0.85 -18.81
CA HIS A 723 -25.83 -1.42 -17.63
C HIS A 723 -24.42 -1.84 -17.95
N VAL A 724 -23.51 -1.53 -17.01
CA VAL A 724 -22.08 -1.81 -17.15
C VAL A 724 -21.85 -3.32 -17.28
N TYR A 725 -22.50 -4.11 -16.43
CA TYR A 725 -22.42 -5.56 -16.50
C TYR A 725 -23.52 -6.24 -15.68
N LEU A 726 -23.77 -7.51 -16.01
CA LEU A 726 -24.38 -8.50 -15.13
C LEU A 726 -23.46 -9.72 -15.03
N ILE A 727 -23.28 -10.20 -13.81
CA ILE A 727 -22.47 -11.38 -13.49
C ILE A 727 -23.40 -12.44 -12.92
N SER A 728 -23.30 -13.65 -13.45
CA SER A 728 -23.90 -14.85 -12.89
C SER A 728 -22.80 -15.73 -12.31
N ASN A 729 -22.64 -15.70 -11.00
CA ASN A 729 -21.71 -16.56 -10.27
C ASN A 729 -22.41 -17.89 -9.96
N PRO A 730 -21.88 -19.04 -10.39
CA PRO A 730 -22.45 -20.33 -10.06
C PRO A 730 -22.35 -20.60 -8.55
N PRO A 731 -23.21 -21.47 -7.97
CA PRO A 731 -23.07 -21.86 -6.57
C PRO A 731 -21.70 -22.50 -6.32
N ALA A 732 -21.24 -22.44 -5.06
CA ALA A 732 -19.97 -23.05 -4.69
C ALA A 732 -19.90 -24.54 -5.09
N ARG A 733 -18.74 -25.00 -5.58
CA ARG A 733 -18.51 -26.37 -6.09
C ARG A 733 -19.34 -26.75 -7.34
N SER A 734 -19.96 -25.77 -8.00
CA SER A 734 -20.60 -25.99 -9.28
C SER A 734 -19.60 -26.31 -10.38
N ARG A 735 -19.98 -27.18 -11.31
CA ARG A 735 -19.23 -27.46 -12.55
C ARG A 735 -19.32 -26.36 -13.61
N TYR A 736 -20.11 -25.32 -13.37
CA TYR A 736 -20.28 -24.20 -14.29
C TYR A 736 -19.31 -23.05 -13.97
N LEU A 737 -19.04 -22.21 -14.96
CA LEU A 737 -18.19 -21.02 -14.84
C LEU A 737 -19.03 -19.77 -14.56
N PRO A 738 -18.45 -18.77 -13.85
CA PRO A 738 -18.99 -17.42 -13.85
C PRO A 738 -19.26 -16.94 -15.27
N THR A 739 -20.41 -16.31 -15.49
CA THR A 739 -20.80 -15.81 -16.81
C THR A 739 -21.09 -14.32 -16.72
N TYR A 740 -20.48 -13.56 -17.62
CA TYR A 740 -20.60 -12.11 -17.72
C TYR A 740 -21.45 -11.78 -18.93
N GLN A 741 -22.37 -10.84 -18.77
CA GLN A 741 -23.14 -10.23 -19.85
C GLN A 741 -22.96 -8.72 -19.79
N ASP A 742 -22.36 -8.15 -20.83
CA ASP A 742 -22.13 -6.73 -20.98
C ASP A 742 -22.15 -6.29 -22.46
N PRO A 743 -22.68 -5.09 -22.77
CA PRO A 743 -23.61 -4.30 -21.94
C PRO A 743 -25.04 -4.89 -21.96
N ILE A 744 -25.84 -4.60 -20.94
CA ILE A 744 -27.29 -4.92 -20.93
C ILE A 744 -28.10 -3.63 -21.01
N ASP A 745 -29.01 -3.55 -21.98
CA ASP A 745 -29.92 -2.41 -22.12
C ASP A 745 -31.32 -2.76 -21.58
N VAL A 746 -31.70 -2.12 -20.48
CA VAL A 746 -33.01 -2.29 -19.85
C VAL A 746 -33.97 -1.28 -20.45
N LYS A 747 -34.92 -1.75 -21.26
CA LYS A 747 -35.87 -0.87 -21.93
C LYS A 747 -36.87 -0.24 -20.94
N PRO A 748 -37.34 1.00 -21.20
CA PRO A 748 -38.50 1.57 -20.50
C PRO A 748 -39.79 0.76 -20.74
N GLY A 749 -40.81 0.96 -19.89
CA GLY A 749 -42.16 0.35 -20.03
C GLY A 749 -42.39 -0.89 -19.13
N GLU A 750 -43.60 -1.05 -18.57
CA GLU A 750 -43.89 -1.82 -17.32
C GLU A 750 -43.73 -3.34 -17.38
N THR A 751 -43.72 -3.93 -18.56
CA THR A 751 -43.53 -5.37 -18.75
C THR A 751 -42.15 -5.83 -18.27
N PRO A 752 -42.05 -6.95 -17.53
CA PRO A 752 -40.76 -7.53 -17.17
C PRO A 752 -39.94 -7.86 -18.42
N SER A 753 -38.65 -7.49 -18.42
CA SER A 753 -37.74 -7.92 -19.48
C SER A 753 -37.22 -9.32 -19.14
N PRO A 754 -37.49 -10.36 -19.96
CA PRO A 754 -36.91 -11.67 -19.74
C PRO A 754 -35.43 -11.62 -20.15
N LEU A 755 -34.57 -12.16 -19.30
CA LEU A 755 -33.14 -12.33 -19.57
C LEU A 755 -32.75 -13.77 -19.33
N GLU A 756 -32.18 -14.42 -20.35
CA GLU A 756 -31.62 -15.77 -20.21
C GLU A 756 -30.10 -15.70 -20.12
N ILE A 757 -29.53 -16.35 -19.10
CA ILE A 757 -28.09 -16.48 -18.92
C ILE A 757 -27.74 -17.95 -18.98
N ARG A 758 -26.82 -18.31 -19.87
CA ARG A 758 -26.32 -19.68 -19.99
C ARG A 758 -24.95 -19.80 -19.37
N GLN A 759 -24.86 -20.47 -18.22
CA GLN A 759 -23.57 -20.74 -17.59
C GLN A 759 -22.86 -21.89 -18.29
N LYS A 760 -21.68 -21.59 -18.82
CA LYS A 760 -20.85 -22.57 -19.53
C LYS A 760 -20.31 -23.61 -18.56
N VAL A 761 -20.25 -24.86 -19.02
CA VAL A 761 -19.58 -25.92 -18.26
C VAL A 761 -18.08 -25.67 -18.26
N GLY A 762 -17.49 -25.62 -17.08
CA GLY A 762 -16.04 -25.58 -16.91
C GLY A 762 -15.43 -26.98 -16.85
N ALA A 763 -14.11 -27.04 -16.83
CA ALA A 763 -13.42 -28.25 -16.44
C ALA A 763 -13.35 -28.32 -14.91
N GLU A 764 -13.86 -29.41 -14.34
CA GLU A 764 -13.78 -29.64 -12.90
C GLU A 764 -12.41 -30.22 -12.56
N LEU A 765 -11.65 -29.51 -11.74
CA LEU A 765 -10.37 -29.93 -11.21
C LEU A 765 -10.53 -30.25 -9.73
N ILE A 766 -10.27 -31.51 -9.39
CA ILE A 766 -10.33 -32.03 -8.02
C ILE A 766 -8.94 -32.54 -7.67
N ILE A 767 -8.28 -31.92 -6.69
CA ILE A 767 -6.96 -32.35 -6.21
C ILE A 767 -7.08 -32.81 -4.75
N GLU A 768 -6.78 -34.08 -4.49
CA GLU A 768 -6.72 -34.67 -3.16
C GLU A 768 -5.28 -34.61 -2.62
N ALA A 769 -5.11 -34.07 -1.42
CA ALA A 769 -3.89 -34.15 -0.64
C ALA A 769 -4.11 -35.02 0.59
N VAL A 770 -3.31 -36.07 0.75
CA VAL A 770 -3.39 -37.00 1.89
C VAL A 770 -2.02 -37.26 2.48
N GLU A 771 -1.95 -37.54 3.78
CA GLU A 771 -0.72 -37.93 4.44
C GLU A 771 -0.32 -39.37 4.04
N THR A 772 0.92 -39.56 3.58
CA THR A 772 1.44 -40.87 3.17
C THR A 772 1.38 -41.88 4.33
N GLY A 773 0.89 -43.09 4.04
CA GLY A 773 0.82 -44.20 4.99
C GLY A 773 -0.41 -44.19 5.90
N THR A 774 -0.89 -43.01 6.34
CA THR A 774 -2.13 -42.91 7.12
C THR A 774 -3.36 -42.70 6.24
N GLY A 775 -3.18 -42.11 5.06
CA GLY A 775 -4.27 -41.72 4.16
C GLY A 775 -5.15 -40.59 4.73
N LYS A 776 -4.71 -39.92 5.81
CA LYS A 776 -5.48 -38.83 6.42
C LYS A 776 -5.53 -37.62 5.49
N PRO A 777 -6.68 -36.95 5.35
CA PRO A 777 -6.79 -35.75 4.53
C PRO A 777 -5.89 -34.62 5.05
N MET A 778 -5.30 -33.84 4.14
CA MET A 778 -4.45 -32.71 4.47
C MET A 778 -5.06 -31.38 4.00
N PRO A 779 -5.66 -30.59 4.89
CA PRO A 779 -6.18 -29.27 4.55
C PRO A 779 -5.06 -28.27 4.27
N ASP A 780 -5.46 -27.15 3.66
CA ASP A 780 -4.60 -25.99 3.43
C ASP A 780 -3.34 -26.31 2.61
N VAL A 781 -3.46 -27.22 1.65
CA VAL A 781 -2.44 -27.56 0.67
C VAL A 781 -2.67 -26.77 -0.62
N PHE A 782 -1.59 -26.22 -1.17
CA PHE A 782 -1.60 -25.46 -2.40
C PHE A 782 -0.85 -26.20 -3.53
N PHE A 783 -1.34 -26.01 -4.74
CA PHE A 783 -0.77 -26.60 -5.95
C PHE A 783 -0.45 -25.53 -6.99
N TRP A 784 0.80 -25.56 -7.47
CA TRP A 784 1.19 -24.85 -8.70
C TRP A 784 0.75 -25.64 -9.92
N TRP A 785 0.78 -24.97 -11.07
CA TRP A 785 0.63 -25.63 -12.35
C TRP A 785 1.66 -25.09 -13.35
N THR A 786 1.97 -25.91 -14.34
CA THR A 786 2.68 -25.52 -15.56
C THR A 786 1.88 -26.01 -16.75
N ALA A 787 1.69 -25.15 -17.75
CA ALA A 787 1.13 -25.60 -19.01
C ALA A 787 2.23 -26.16 -19.92
N GLU A 788 1.95 -27.26 -20.61
CA GLU A 788 2.78 -27.74 -21.72
C GLU A 788 2.41 -26.99 -23.00
N GLY A 789 3.41 -26.40 -23.68
CA GLY A 789 3.25 -25.60 -24.91
C GLY A 789 3.46 -24.09 -24.70
N PRO A 790 3.74 -23.31 -25.77
CA PRO A 790 3.91 -21.87 -25.67
C PRO A 790 2.61 -21.22 -25.16
N PRO A 791 2.69 -20.21 -24.28
CA PRO A 791 1.51 -19.46 -23.87
C PRO A 791 0.90 -18.81 -25.12
N ASP A 792 -0.36 -19.13 -25.42
CA ASP A 792 -1.08 -18.35 -26.43
C ASP A 792 -1.32 -16.95 -25.83
N GLU A 793 -0.69 -15.94 -26.42
CA GLU A 793 -0.61 -14.59 -25.87
C GLU A 793 -1.98 -13.89 -25.81
N LYS A 794 -2.95 -14.39 -26.57
CA LYS A 794 -4.24 -13.76 -26.86
C LYS A 794 -5.36 -14.12 -25.89
N SER A 795 -5.09 -14.80 -24.77
CA SER A 795 -6.11 -15.05 -23.74
C SER A 795 -5.56 -15.21 -22.33
N ARG A 796 -6.05 -14.35 -21.44
CA ARG A 796 -6.20 -14.60 -19.99
C ARG A 796 -7.60 -14.15 -19.61
N SER A 797 -8.54 -15.07 -19.41
CA SER A 797 -9.85 -14.73 -18.82
C SER A 797 -9.75 -14.80 -17.30
N ALA A 798 -10.72 -14.20 -16.59
CA ALA A 798 -10.77 -14.26 -15.13
C ALA A 798 -10.97 -15.69 -14.60
N GLU A 799 -11.35 -16.63 -15.47
CA GLU A 799 -11.62 -18.04 -15.16
C GLU A 799 -10.51 -18.99 -15.64
N ASP A 800 -9.41 -18.47 -16.19
CA ASP A 800 -8.25 -19.28 -16.54
C ASP A 800 -7.71 -19.97 -15.27
N VAL A 801 -7.11 -21.14 -15.44
CA VAL A 801 -6.41 -21.91 -14.40
C VAL A 801 -5.49 -20.99 -13.58
N SER A 802 -4.88 -20.01 -14.27
CA SER A 802 -3.99 -19.05 -13.66
C SER A 802 -4.62 -18.06 -12.68
N THR A 803 -5.90 -17.73 -12.88
CA THR A 803 -6.64 -16.82 -12.00
C THR A 803 -7.32 -17.61 -10.88
N VAL A 804 -7.93 -18.76 -11.21
CA VAL A 804 -8.69 -19.57 -10.25
C VAL A 804 -7.77 -20.24 -9.23
N LEU A 805 -6.68 -20.88 -9.67
CA LEU A 805 -5.82 -21.63 -8.74
C LEU A 805 -4.93 -20.75 -7.88
N ARG A 806 -4.76 -19.47 -8.22
CA ARG A 806 -4.05 -18.52 -7.35
C ARG A 806 -4.68 -18.38 -5.96
N THR A 807 -5.94 -18.76 -5.81
CA THR A 807 -6.69 -18.62 -4.54
C THR A 807 -7.26 -19.94 -4.03
N ALA A 808 -6.95 -21.07 -4.67
CA ALA A 808 -7.59 -22.36 -4.39
C ALA A 808 -6.79 -23.26 -3.43
N TRP A 809 -7.53 -24.02 -2.63
CA TRP A 809 -7.06 -24.71 -1.43
C TRP A 809 -7.66 -26.09 -1.30
N THR A 810 -6.92 -27.02 -0.68
CA THR A 810 -7.58 -28.17 -0.05
C THR A 810 -8.36 -27.74 1.18
N ASP A 811 -9.61 -28.20 1.27
CA ASP A 811 -10.48 -28.02 2.43
C ASP A 811 -10.13 -29.00 3.57
N GLU A 812 -10.94 -29.02 4.64
CA GLU A 812 -10.79 -29.95 5.78
C GLU A 812 -10.77 -31.44 5.39
N LYS A 813 -11.27 -31.80 4.20
CA LYS A 813 -11.23 -33.16 3.64
C LYS A 813 -10.00 -33.39 2.77
N GLY A 814 -9.06 -32.46 2.76
CA GLY A 814 -7.88 -32.54 1.91
C GLY A 814 -8.21 -32.40 0.42
N GLU A 815 -9.36 -31.82 0.06
CA GLU A 815 -9.82 -31.72 -1.32
C GLU A 815 -9.84 -30.26 -1.78
N LEU A 816 -9.14 -29.98 -2.88
CA LEU A 816 -9.28 -28.76 -3.65
C LEU A 816 -10.25 -29.02 -4.79
N HIS A 817 -11.38 -28.33 -4.81
CA HIS A 817 -12.36 -28.40 -5.90
C HIS A 817 -12.47 -27.03 -6.57
N ALA A 818 -12.03 -26.95 -7.82
CA ALA A 818 -12.09 -25.75 -8.63
C ALA A 818 -12.72 -26.04 -9.99
N THR A 819 -13.43 -25.05 -10.53
CA THR A 819 -13.98 -25.10 -11.88
C THR A 819 -13.28 -24.03 -12.70
N VAL A 820 -12.63 -24.43 -13.78
CA VAL A 820 -11.75 -23.57 -14.59
C VAL A 820 -12.17 -23.57 -16.04
N ALA A 821 -11.92 -22.47 -16.75
CA ALA A 821 -12.14 -22.41 -18.19
C ALA A 821 -11.18 -23.39 -18.88
N PRO A 822 -11.71 -24.37 -19.65
CA PRO A 822 -10.85 -25.29 -20.39
C PRO A 822 -10.17 -24.56 -21.54
N ALA A 823 -8.92 -24.92 -21.82
CA ALA A 823 -8.20 -24.54 -23.03
C ALA A 823 -7.98 -25.81 -23.88
N PRO A 824 -8.83 -26.07 -24.90
CA PRO A 824 -8.76 -27.30 -25.69
C PRO A 824 -7.35 -27.56 -26.24
N GLY A 825 -6.86 -28.80 -26.12
CA GLY A 825 -5.51 -29.17 -26.55
C GLY A 825 -4.38 -28.72 -25.63
N ARG A 826 -4.67 -27.94 -24.58
CA ARG A 826 -3.68 -27.54 -23.57
C ARG A 826 -3.63 -28.57 -22.46
N ARG A 827 -2.42 -29.02 -22.13
CA ARG A 827 -2.16 -29.95 -21.03
C ARG A 827 -1.49 -29.22 -19.88
N TYR A 828 -1.85 -29.61 -18.67
CA TYR A 828 -1.38 -29.00 -17.42
C TYR A 828 -0.71 -30.06 -16.55
N ARG A 829 0.45 -29.73 -16.00
CA ARG A 829 1.04 -30.48 -14.89
C ARG A 829 0.81 -29.70 -13.61
N PHE A 830 0.36 -30.38 -12.57
CA PHE A 830 0.16 -29.81 -11.25
C PHE A 830 1.30 -30.24 -10.33
N HIS A 831 1.76 -29.34 -9.48
CA HIS A 831 2.90 -29.55 -8.60
C HIS A 831 2.48 -29.16 -7.19
N PHE A 832 2.89 -29.92 -6.19
CA PHE A 832 2.75 -29.45 -4.81
C PHE A 832 3.57 -28.16 -4.62
N GLY A 833 2.87 -27.06 -4.33
CA GLY A 833 3.50 -25.76 -4.16
C GLY A 833 3.85 -25.43 -2.73
N GLY A 834 3.13 -26.00 -1.77
CA GLY A 834 3.39 -25.85 -0.34
C GLY A 834 2.12 -26.05 0.46
N MET A 835 2.20 -25.79 1.77
CA MET A 835 1.03 -25.69 2.62
C MET A 835 0.93 -24.25 3.14
N ARG A 836 -0.29 -23.85 3.51
CA ARG A 836 -0.52 -22.58 4.19
C ARG A 836 0.20 -22.59 5.54
N GLU A 837 0.84 -21.49 5.93
CA GLU A 837 1.22 -21.38 7.34
C GLU A 837 -0.09 -21.40 8.16
N PRO A 838 -0.17 -22.14 9.27
CA PRO A 838 -1.37 -22.26 10.11
C PRO A 838 -1.85 -20.93 10.73
N VAL A 839 -1.36 -19.79 10.25
CA VAL A 839 -1.44 -18.48 10.86
C VAL A 839 -1.73 -17.33 9.88
N THR A 840 -1.77 -17.56 8.55
CA THR A 840 -1.96 -16.48 7.56
C THR A 840 -3.24 -16.58 6.71
N SER A 841 -4.05 -15.50 6.75
CA SER A 841 -5.30 -15.26 6.00
C SER A 841 -5.15 -15.43 4.49
N TRP A 842 -4.21 -14.68 3.90
CA TRP A 842 -3.81 -14.81 2.50
C TRP A 842 -2.42 -15.44 2.40
N PHE A 843 -2.18 -16.06 1.26
CA PHE A 843 -1.02 -16.86 0.88
C PHE A 843 -0.44 -16.25 -0.39
N ASP A 844 0.80 -15.81 -0.33
CA ASP A 844 1.55 -15.56 -1.54
C ASP A 844 1.89 -16.93 -2.13
N PRO A 845 1.34 -17.30 -3.30
CA PRO A 845 1.75 -18.55 -3.92
C PRO A 845 3.26 -18.59 -4.11
N PHE A 846 3.92 -17.45 -4.33
CA PHE A 846 5.37 -17.34 -4.41
C PHE A 846 6.11 -17.51 -3.07
N ALA A 847 5.45 -17.36 -1.93
CA ALA A 847 6.01 -17.59 -0.59
C ALA A 847 5.53 -18.90 0.07
N ALA A 848 4.88 -19.78 -0.69
CA ALA A 848 4.46 -21.11 -0.23
C ALA A 848 5.65 -21.89 0.36
N ARG A 849 5.49 -22.38 1.59
CA ARG A 849 6.50 -23.23 2.24
C ARG A 849 6.04 -24.68 2.26
N THR A 850 6.99 -25.59 2.20
CA THR A 850 6.70 -27.03 2.27
C THR A 850 6.71 -27.56 3.70
N TYR A 851 7.33 -26.86 4.67
CA TYR A 851 7.61 -27.30 6.05
C TYR A 851 8.33 -28.65 6.16
N GLY A 852 9.03 -29.04 5.09
CA GLY A 852 9.63 -30.35 4.95
C GLY A 852 8.67 -31.43 4.46
N TYR A 853 7.46 -31.11 4.00
CA TYR A 853 6.63 -32.07 3.26
C TYR A 853 7.11 -32.22 1.81
N GLU A 854 7.05 -33.45 1.31
CA GLU A 854 7.27 -33.80 -0.09
C GLU A 854 6.04 -34.53 -0.62
N ALA A 855 5.66 -34.26 -1.87
CA ALA A 855 4.57 -34.94 -2.53
C ALA A 855 5.04 -36.13 -3.37
N SER A 856 4.25 -37.20 -3.38
CA SER A 856 4.35 -38.34 -4.28
C SER A 856 3.02 -38.54 -5.01
N PRO A 857 2.98 -38.41 -6.35
CA PRO A 857 4.09 -37.97 -7.20
C PRO A 857 4.47 -36.51 -6.94
N ALA A 858 5.70 -36.10 -7.26
CA ALA A 858 6.14 -34.71 -7.07
C ALA A 858 5.39 -33.71 -7.97
N GLN A 859 4.95 -34.20 -9.13
CA GLN A 859 4.09 -33.50 -10.09
C GLN A 859 3.12 -34.52 -10.70
N SER A 860 1.96 -34.07 -11.17
CA SER A 860 1.04 -34.92 -11.93
C SER A 860 1.60 -35.26 -13.30
N GLU A 861 1.08 -36.33 -13.90
CA GLU A 861 1.11 -36.46 -15.36
C GLU A 861 0.38 -35.27 -16.00
N PRO A 862 0.71 -34.89 -17.25
CA PRO A 862 0.01 -33.80 -17.91
C PRO A 862 -1.42 -34.22 -18.20
N VAL A 863 -2.36 -33.44 -17.68
CA VAL A 863 -3.78 -33.65 -17.86
C VAL A 863 -4.36 -32.57 -18.75
N GLU A 864 -5.21 -32.98 -19.69
CA GLU A 864 -6.05 -32.05 -20.43
C GLU A 864 -7.31 -31.80 -19.62
N LEU A 865 -7.60 -30.53 -19.35
CA LEU A 865 -8.80 -30.13 -18.64
C LEU A 865 -9.94 -29.95 -19.65
N ALA A 866 -10.87 -30.90 -19.65
CA ALA A 866 -12.00 -30.92 -20.57
C ALA A 866 -13.29 -30.47 -19.88
N PRO A 867 -14.15 -29.65 -20.53
CA PRO A 867 -15.41 -29.22 -19.95
C PRO A 867 -16.30 -30.41 -19.58
N GLY A 868 -16.90 -30.35 -18.39
CA GLY A 868 -17.85 -31.34 -17.89
C GLY A 868 -17.25 -32.68 -17.49
N LYS A 869 -15.92 -32.82 -17.57
CA LYS A 869 -15.21 -34.02 -17.13
C LYS A 869 -14.41 -33.70 -15.87
N PRO A 870 -14.72 -34.33 -14.72
CA PRO A 870 -13.91 -34.17 -13.54
C PRO A 870 -12.53 -34.79 -13.73
N THR A 871 -11.50 -33.97 -13.57
CA THR A 871 -10.10 -34.38 -13.52
C THR A 871 -9.71 -34.52 -12.06
N ARG A 872 -9.51 -35.76 -11.63
CA ARG A 872 -9.10 -36.08 -10.25
C ARG A 872 -7.60 -36.36 -10.20
N LEU A 873 -6.91 -35.63 -9.33
CA LEU A 873 -5.50 -35.82 -9.04
C LEU A 873 -5.35 -36.15 -7.56
N ARG A 874 -4.37 -36.97 -7.21
CA ARG A 874 -4.08 -37.33 -5.82
C ARG A 874 -2.58 -37.19 -5.57
N PHE A 875 -2.25 -36.50 -4.48
CA PHE A 875 -0.89 -36.30 -4.00
C PHE A 875 -0.78 -36.86 -2.59
N GLU A 876 0.13 -37.81 -2.39
CA GLU A 876 0.48 -38.29 -1.06
C GLU A 876 1.64 -37.46 -0.51
N LEU A 877 1.40 -36.74 0.58
CA LEU A 877 2.39 -35.90 1.23
C LEU A 877 3.03 -36.66 2.39
N ARG A 878 4.36 -36.78 2.34
CA ARG A 878 5.15 -37.32 3.45
C ARG A 878 6.00 -36.21 4.05
N LYS A 879 6.19 -36.23 5.37
CA LYS A 879 7.19 -35.39 6.00
C LYS A 879 8.57 -35.96 5.65
N GLY A 880 9.29 -35.29 4.77
CA GLY A 880 10.67 -35.61 4.43
C GLY A 880 11.61 -35.44 5.63
N PRO A 881 12.87 -35.89 5.52
CA PRO A 881 13.89 -35.52 6.48
C PRO A 881 13.91 -33.98 6.59
N PRO A 882 14.06 -33.41 7.80
CA PRO A 882 14.03 -31.96 7.99
C PRO A 882 15.00 -31.31 7.01
N ASP A 883 14.47 -30.45 6.13
CA ASP A 883 15.27 -29.69 5.19
C ASP A 883 16.30 -28.89 6.01
N PRO A 884 17.61 -29.06 5.79
CA PRO A 884 18.62 -28.30 6.53
C PRO A 884 18.53 -26.79 6.27
N ASN A 885 17.77 -26.34 5.27
CA ASN A 885 17.45 -24.94 5.04
C ASN A 885 15.97 -24.74 4.65
N PRO A 886 15.04 -24.68 5.63
CA PRO A 886 13.61 -24.56 5.36
C PRO A 886 13.18 -23.20 4.78
N TYR A 887 14.13 -22.26 4.64
CA TYR A 887 13.90 -20.91 4.09
C TYR A 887 14.64 -20.68 2.77
N ARG A 888 14.99 -21.75 2.05
CA ARG A 888 15.44 -21.69 0.65
C ARG A 888 14.20 -21.54 -0.25
N PRO A 889 14.00 -20.40 -0.95
CA PRO A 889 13.00 -20.34 -2.01
C PRO A 889 13.34 -21.42 -3.04
N ARG A 890 12.37 -22.25 -3.44
CA ARG A 890 12.62 -23.16 -4.56
C ARG A 890 12.83 -22.31 -5.81
N VAL A 891 14.10 -22.18 -6.23
CA VAL A 891 14.46 -21.83 -7.60
C VAL A 891 13.68 -22.80 -8.49
N ARG A 892 12.88 -22.27 -9.43
CA ARG A 892 12.18 -23.10 -10.42
C ARG A 892 13.20 -24.07 -11.00
N GLN A 893 12.95 -25.38 -10.88
CA GLN A 893 13.72 -26.32 -11.69
C GLN A 893 13.44 -25.95 -13.15
N PRO A 894 14.47 -25.71 -13.99
CA PRO A 894 14.24 -25.51 -15.42
C PRO A 894 13.48 -26.73 -15.95
N ALA A 895 12.50 -26.49 -16.82
CA ALA A 895 11.80 -27.56 -17.50
C ALA A 895 12.82 -28.49 -18.18
N PRO A 896 12.68 -29.83 -18.07
CA PRO A 896 13.54 -30.75 -18.79
C PRO A 896 13.43 -30.60 -20.31
#